data_AF-A0A662H5K1-F1
#
_entry.id   AF-A0A662H5K1-F1
#
_cell.length_a   1.000
_cell.length_b   1.000
_cell.length_c   1.000
_cell.angle_alpha   90.00
_cell.angle_beta   90.00
_cell.angle_gamma   90.00
#
_symmetry.space_group_name_H-M   'P 1'
#
loop_
_entity.id
_entity.type
_entity.pdbx_description
1 polymer ?
#
loop_
_entity_poly.entity_id
_entity_poly.type
_entity_poly.pdbx_seq_one_letter_code
_entity_poly.pdbx_strand_id
1 'polypeptide(L)'
;MLEKKIKPYILILMLTWLLLASPLTFSAPQEIDYLGINEIDVSAIMKRVEYLSRLGSRITGYPGYFKAVDYIRNVLEKLGYNVELQEFYVTIPYDKGALIKIVETGEIIPAYSLYPNLVALGGAKDLRAEVVYVGKGDLESFRGKDVASKIVLMEFNSDNNWLAALKLGARAVVFLEPITTSRLEALKKVTVTPLSFPRLYVERKYAEKLKEACENGWRIEITTNYTWKKIKAYNLIARIEGSSEPEKTVLITAHIDSISIVPALSPGAEEAISPALLLYIAEKLASANPKPKYSVWLVFLSGHWQGLSGARWFVEEFFFNKNRGIGKTFLPYITLNIDITSGSPELIIYPGGFFYGHRTQGALNLYTDFAASLRKWIKEYAEKFPEDFKFVQSEAFGINRTTGIVTLRPFSQIGYGMTYSQAFILDAEPFGLSRSIAVSFLSFKDPRLRVFTPFDLPGYINVDILRPQISFTLFIVNKILNDITSVHRGSWESISPVRVLVDPVNGGFGYADASIEVLEYDPTVSTLYSPIPYALVVIHKIEWYNNKVGSFGRTEWNIFAKIIEMADENGRVRIVGLAPQEAFTGNIEVYAYKVDKEGKLIYVPDLGPNGAGKFAPAPPHLKPGISIKAVAFRAAGLLITDILMPDQPWALITFNAYRKPVFPVPFTQYGTNPVPVKVEAYLENFVEPRSRAIIVDYENKFALIFVPPNERVMVIASLGGLQRKVIILLNVTEGKEIIGRGVPIGEAGSLTIIPELLFHYVREMLTISRIRYERAVSHGIRDSSIEFMLNRTVLFLKRAEEAFKARDYELAYTYSHVAWSSVIELYERTRVMYVDFTNAVLILMILLAPFSVIIEKLFGKGKGLQRLLSILIISAIGFTVFTILHPGFAIVYSISALGMGVILLVLAIPTVFFLLLNLSKSLGQVRRMRIGAHFLEREVFDLFVSAMGIGVENMRKRPLRTFLTLLTIIL
;
A
#
# COMPACT_ATOMS: atom_id res chain seq x y z
N MET A 1 47.94 -30.02 83.27
CA MET A 1 47.50 -31.01 82.27
C MET A 1 46.61 -30.37 81.18
N LEU A 2 46.95 -29.16 80.70
CA LEU A 2 46.16 -28.41 79.70
C LEU A 2 46.98 -27.86 78.51
N GLU A 3 48.31 -27.97 78.50
CA GLU A 3 49.16 -27.33 77.47
C GLU A 3 49.44 -28.20 76.22
N LYS A 4 49.12 -29.49 76.21
CA LYS A 4 49.45 -30.39 75.08
C LYS A 4 48.36 -30.60 74.03
N LYS A 5 47.15 -30.04 74.20
CA LYS A 5 46.02 -30.26 73.25
C LYS A 5 45.70 -29.09 72.32
N ILE A 6 46.35 -27.93 72.45
CA ILE A 6 45.96 -26.71 71.70
C ILE A 6 46.82 -26.49 70.43
N LYS A 7 48.03 -27.06 70.35
CA LYS A 7 48.95 -26.88 69.20
C LYS A 7 48.43 -27.33 67.83
N PRO A 8 47.72 -28.48 67.66
CA PRO A 8 47.22 -28.86 66.34
C PRO A 8 46.04 -27.98 65.88
N TYR A 9 45.24 -27.46 66.82
CA TYR A 9 44.10 -26.58 66.48
C TYR A 9 44.53 -25.18 66.09
N ILE A 10 45.58 -24.62 66.70
CA ILE A 10 46.15 -23.32 66.29
C ILE A 10 46.79 -23.42 64.90
N LEU A 11 47.46 -24.54 64.59
CA LEU A 11 48.07 -24.74 63.28
C LEU A 11 47.00 -24.90 62.17
N ILE A 12 45.91 -25.61 62.46
CA ILE A 12 44.76 -25.72 61.54
C ILE A 12 44.06 -24.36 61.39
N LEU A 13 43.87 -23.60 62.48
CA LEU A 13 43.28 -22.25 62.41
C LEU A 13 44.17 -21.29 61.60
N MET A 14 45.49 -21.32 61.79
CA MET A 14 46.44 -20.49 61.01
C MET A 14 46.49 -20.91 59.53
N LEU A 15 46.43 -22.21 59.21
CA LEU A 15 46.36 -22.68 57.82
C LEU A 15 45.03 -22.31 57.16
N THR A 16 43.90 -22.38 57.88
CA THR A 16 42.61 -21.89 57.37
C THR A 16 42.58 -20.37 57.23
N TRP A 17 43.28 -19.62 58.09
CA TRP A 17 43.42 -18.18 57.94
C TRP A 17 44.34 -17.81 56.77
N LEU A 18 45.43 -18.54 56.52
CA LEU A 18 46.30 -18.32 55.35
C LEU A 18 45.62 -18.70 54.01
N LEU A 19 44.73 -19.70 54.01
CA LEU A 19 43.89 -20.06 52.86
C LEU A 19 42.71 -19.10 52.65
N LEU A 20 42.26 -18.37 53.69
CA LEU A 20 41.21 -17.35 53.61
C LEU A 20 41.77 -15.92 53.40
N ALA A 21 43.03 -15.68 53.73
CA ALA A 21 43.70 -14.38 53.63
C ALA A 21 44.55 -14.21 52.37
N SER A 22 44.53 -15.18 51.44
CA SER A 22 44.96 -14.91 50.07
C SER A 22 43.82 -14.18 49.38
N PRO A 23 43.96 -12.87 49.06
CA PRO A 23 43.03 -12.27 48.13
C PRO A 23 43.27 -13.01 46.81
N LEU A 24 42.37 -13.94 46.50
CA LEU A 24 42.10 -14.30 45.11
C LEU A 24 41.65 -13.00 44.45
N THR A 25 42.65 -12.22 44.04
CA THR A 25 42.52 -11.18 43.04
C THR A 25 42.15 -11.93 41.78
N PHE A 26 40.86 -12.24 41.64
CA PHE A 26 40.26 -12.40 40.33
C PHE A 26 40.46 -11.04 39.67
N SER A 27 41.59 -10.88 38.98
CA SER A 27 41.70 -9.88 37.92
C SER A 27 40.46 -10.09 37.08
N ALA A 28 39.61 -9.08 37.00
CA ALA A 28 38.59 -9.08 35.95
C ALA A 28 39.34 -9.39 34.64
N PRO A 29 38.84 -10.33 33.81
CA PRO A 29 39.49 -10.62 32.54
C PRO A 29 39.67 -9.30 31.79
N GLN A 30 40.92 -8.99 31.45
CA GLN A 30 41.26 -7.76 30.76
C GLN A 30 40.52 -7.74 29.43
N GLU A 31 39.71 -6.72 29.20
CA GLU A 31 38.97 -6.57 27.94
C GLU A 31 39.94 -6.41 26.78
N ILE A 32 39.76 -7.22 25.75
CA ILE A 32 40.62 -7.21 24.57
C ILE A 32 40.00 -6.26 23.54
N ASP A 33 40.83 -5.36 23.01
CA ASP A 33 40.46 -4.49 21.90
C ASP A 33 40.71 -5.20 20.56
N TYR A 34 39.71 -5.96 20.09
CA TYR A 34 39.80 -6.70 18.84
C TYR A 34 39.68 -5.78 17.60
N LEU A 35 39.12 -4.58 17.77
CA LEU A 35 38.71 -3.72 16.66
C LEU A 35 39.53 -2.42 16.54
N GLY A 36 40.48 -2.20 17.45
CA GLY A 36 41.32 -1.01 17.48
C GLY A 36 40.52 0.25 17.79
N ILE A 37 39.67 0.21 18.82
CA ILE A 37 38.73 1.31 19.17
C ILE A 37 39.45 2.63 19.52
N ASN A 38 40.74 2.60 19.87
CA ASN A 38 41.50 3.80 20.18
C ASN A 38 42.18 4.44 18.94
N GLU A 39 42.35 3.68 17.86
CA GLU A 39 43.08 4.08 16.64
C GLU A 39 42.31 3.67 15.38
N ILE A 40 41.23 4.41 15.08
CA ILE A 40 40.33 4.12 13.95
C ILE A 40 40.84 4.82 12.69
N ASP A 41 41.23 4.06 11.67
CA ASP A 41 41.58 4.58 10.34
C ASP A 41 40.33 4.77 9.47
N VAL A 42 39.65 5.91 9.65
CA VAL A 42 38.48 6.30 8.85
C VAL A 42 38.86 6.51 7.37
N SER A 43 40.12 6.86 7.08
CA SER A 43 40.57 7.06 5.69
C SER A 43 40.58 5.75 4.90
N ALA A 44 40.93 4.62 5.54
CA ALA A 44 40.83 3.30 4.93
C ALA A 44 39.38 2.94 4.57
N ILE A 45 38.42 3.27 5.44
CA ILE A 45 36.98 3.07 5.18
C ILE A 45 36.55 3.93 3.98
N MET A 46 36.91 5.22 3.97
CA MET A 46 36.50 6.13 2.90
C MET A 46 37.07 5.76 1.52
N LYS A 47 38.30 5.23 1.45
CA LYS A 47 38.86 4.69 0.19
C LYS A 47 38.01 3.56 -0.38
N ARG A 48 37.44 2.70 0.47
CA ARG A 48 36.55 1.60 0.07
C ARG A 48 35.20 2.13 -0.39
N VAL A 49 34.66 3.13 0.29
CA VAL A 49 33.42 3.82 -0.12
C VAL A 49 33.58 4.44 -1.51
N GLU A 50 34.67 5.16 -1.74
CA GLU A 50 34.98 5.77 -3.04
C GLU A 50 35.11 4.71 -4.15
N TYR A 51 35.79 3.60 -3.87
CA TYR A 51 35.92 2.49 -4.81
C TYR A 51 34.57 1.86 -5.16
N LEU A 52 33.78 1.48 -4.15
CA LEU A 52 32.46 0.86 -4.33
C LEU A 52 31.53 1.77 -5.15
N SER A 53 31.57 3.08 -4.89
CA SER A 53 30.71 4.08 -5.57
C SER A 53 31.06 4.31 -7.03
N ARG A 54 32.25 3.90 -7.48
CA ARG A 54 32.70 4.02 -8.87
C ARG A 54 32.38 2.79 -9.72
N LEU A 55 31.79 1.75 -9.15
CA LEU A 55 31.51 0.50 -9.88
C LEU A 55 30.30 0.60 -10.84
N GLY A 56 29.66 1.76 -10.92
CA GLY A 56 28.38 1.96 -11.62
C GLY A 56 27.20 1.60 -10.70
N SER A 57 26.06 1.21 -11.27
CA SER A 57 24.90 0.80 -10.46
C SER A 57 25.18 -0.48 -9.68
N ARG A 58 25.08 -0.40 -8.35
CA ARG A 58 25.11 -1.55 -7.44
C ARG A 58 23.72 -2.05 -7.03
N ILE A 59 22.65 -1.63 -7.73
CA ILE A 59 21.36 -2.34 -7.59
C ILE A 59 21.60 -3.83 -7.88
N THR A 60 21.06 -4.70 -7.03
CA THR A 60 21.24 -6.15 -7.14
C THR A 60 21.02 -6.60 -8.58
N GLY A 61 22.01 -7.29 -9.17
CA GLY A 61 21.97 -7.77 -10.55
C GLY A 61 22.48 -6.86 -11.64
N TYR A 62 22.76 -5.60 -11.35
CA TYR A 62 23.44 -4.71 -12.28
C TYR A 62 24.94 -5.03 -12.33
N PRO A 63 25.66 -4.65 -13.40
CA PRO A 63 27.08 -4.97 -13.52
C PRO A 63 27.94 -4.48 -12.34
N GLY A 64 27.62 -3.32 -11.75
CA GLY A 64 28.34 -2.78 -10.60
C GLY A 64 28.14 -3.60 -9.33
N TYR A 65 26.97 -4.22 -9.16
CA TYR A 65 26.69 -5.14 -8.05
C TYR A 65 27.63 -6.37 -8.09
N PHE A 66 27.76 -7.04 -9.24
CA PHE A 66 28.65 -8.20 -9.35
C PHE A 66 30.12 -7.83 -9.13
N LYS A 67 30.56 -6.67 -9.64
CA LYS A 67 31.90 -6.13 -9.35
C LYS A 67 32.11 -5.88 -7.86
N ALA A 68 31.08 -5.44 -7.14
CA ALA A 68 31.16 -5.22 -5.69
C ALA A 68 31.26 -6.55 -4.93
N VAL A 69 30.48 -7.56 -5.32
CA VAL A 69 30.59 -8.95 -4.81
C VAL A 69 32.03 -9.46 -5.00
N ASP A 70 32.55 -9.38 -6.23
CA ASP A 70 33.91 -9.85 -6.54
C ASP A 70 34.97 -9.07 -5.75
N TYR A 71 34.83 -7.76 -5.62
CA TYR A 71 35.74 -6.93 -4.83
C TYR A 71 35.76 -7.35 -3.36
N ILE A 72 34.58 -7.47 -2.73
CA ILE A 72 34.46 -7.85 -1.32
C ILE A 72 35.05 -9.25 -1.10
N ARG A 73 34.71 -10.22 -1.96
CA ARG A 73 35.28 -11.57 -1.91
C ARG A 73 36.80 -11.52 -1.95
N ASN A 74 37.36 -10.84 -2.96
CA ASN A 74 38.81 -10.77 -3.15
C ASN A 74 39.52 -10.09 -1.98
N VAL A 75 38.91 -9.07 -1.35
CA VAL A 75 39.47 -8.43 -0.15
C VAL A 75 39.48 -9.40 1.02
N LEU A 76 38.38 -10.10 1.27
CA LEU A 76 38.28 -11.07 2.36
C LEU A 76 39.24 -12.26 2.18
N GLU A 77 39.36 -12.80 0.98
CA GLU A 77 40.30 -13.90 0.67
C GLU A 77 41.75 -13.46 0.87
N LYS A 78 42.11 -12.23 0.49
CA LYS A 78 43.44 -11.66 0.76
C LYS A 78 43.75 -11.50 2.25
N LEU A 79 42.72 -11.31 3.08
CA LEU A 79 42.84 -11.29 4.54
C LEU A 79 42.93 -12.72 5.14
N GLY A 80 42.87 -13.77 4.30
CA GLY A 80 42.98 -15.17 4.73
C GLY A 80 41.65 -15.81 5.12
N TYR A 81 40.51 -15.19 4.79
CA TYR A 81 39.20 -15.76 5.07
C TYR A 81 38.77 -16.79 4.04
N ASN A 82 38.13 -17.86 4.51
CA ASN A 82 37.32 -18.73 3.66
C ASN A 82 35.93 -18.09 3.47
N VAL A 83 35.64 -17.64 2.26
CA VAL A 83 34.41 -16.91 1.92
C VAL A 83 33.41 -17.86 1.26
N GLU A 84 32.27 -18.08 1.92
CA GLU A 84 31.15 -18.80 1.31
C GLU A 84 30.23 -17.85 0.56
N LEU A 85 29.88 -18.20 -0.68
CA LEU A 85 28.84 -17.51 -1.44
C LEU A 85 27.52 -18.26 -1.29
N GLN A 86 26.57 -17.64 -0.61
CA GLN A 86 25.20 -18.14 -0.58
C GLN A 86 24.45 -17.66 -1.82
N GLU A 87 24.09 -18.58 -2.71
CA GLU A 87 23.33 -18.26 -3.92
C GLU A 87 21.83 -18.23 -3.65
N PHE A 88 21.15 -17.20 -4.16
CA PHE A 88 19.69 -17.15 -4.19
C PHE A 88 19.21 -16.41 -5.44
N TYR A 89 17.93 -16.56 -5.77
CA TYR A 89 17.33 -15.83 -6.88
C TYR A 89 16.55 -14.63 -6.38
N VAL A 90 16.65 -13.53 -7.12
CA VAL A 90 15.87 -12.31 -6.89
C VAL A 90 15.31 -11.83 -8.22
N THR A 91 14.15 -11.20 -8.16
CA THR A 91 13.48 -10.63 -9.33
C THR A 91 13.68 -9.12 -9.34
N ILE A 92 14.22 -8.58 -10.44
CA ILE A 92 14.55 -7.17 -10.58
C ILE A 92 14.03 -6.58 -11.89
N PRO A 93 13.77 -5.26 -11.93
CA PRO A 93 13.61 -4.55 -13.18
C PRO A 93 15.01 -4.23 -13.74
N TYR A 94 15.29 -4.71 -14.95
CA TYR A 94 16.61 -4.63 -15.58
C TYR A 94 16.57 -3.75 -16.83
N ASP A 95 17.15 -2.55 -16.73
CA ASP A 95 17.31 -1.60 -17.82
C ASP A 95 18.56 -1.98 -18.64
N LYS A 96 18.36 -2.41 -19.89
CA LYS A 96 19.44 -2.69 -20.85
C LYS A 96 19.85 -1.46 -21.65
N GLY A 97 19.26 -0.30 -21.37
CA GLY A 97 19.44 0.95 -22.07
C GLY A 97 18.16 1.39 -22.79
N ALA A 98 18.03 2.72 -22.89
CA ALA A 98 17.06 3.36 -23.76
C ALA A 98 17.77 4.34 -24.71
N LEU A 99 17.14 4.58 -25.85
CA LEU A 99 17.66 5.46 -26.89
C LEU A 99 16.59 6.47 -27.27
N ILE A 100 17.01 7.71 -27.45
CA ILE A 100 16.21 8.78 -28.03
C ILE A 100 16.89 9.19 -29.32
N LYS A 101 16.20 9.03 -30.45
CA LYS A 101 16.68 9.48 -31.76
C LYS A 101 15.97 10.76 -32.15
N ILE A 102 16.73 11.83 -32.42
CA ILE A 102 16.17 13.04 -33.05
C ILE A 102 15.96 12.69 -34.53
N VAL A 103 14.71 12.68 -34.99
CA VAL A 103 14.39 12.07 -36.28
C VAL A 103 14.92 12.90 -37.44
N GLU A 104 14.87 14.22 -37.30
CA GLU A 104 15.28 15.17 -38.34
C GLU A 104 16.80 15.20 -38.55
N THR A 105 17.61 14.98 -37.51
CA THR A 105 19.09 14.96 -37.62
C THR A 105 19.68 13.55 -37.67
N GLY A 106 18.92 12.54 -37.25
CA GLY A 106 19.39 11.17 -37.07
C GLY A 106 20.27 10.96 -35.83
N GLU A 107 20.49 12.00 -35.02
CA GLU A 107 21.31 11.92 -33.82
C GLU A 107 20.69 11.00 -32.76
N ILE A 108 21.53 10.23 -32.07
CA ILE A 108 21.13 9.26 -31.04
C ILE A 108 21.65 9.70 -29.68
N ILE A 109 20.75 9.86 -28.74
CA ILE A 109 21.02 10.25 -27.35
C ILE A 109 20.71 9.04 -26.44
N PRO A 110 21.66 8.60 -25.60
CA PRO A 110 21.39 7.59 -24.60
C PRO A 110 20.47 8.13 -23.51
N ALA A 111 19.54 7.31 -23.07
CA ALA A 111 18.60 7.61 -22.00
C ALA A 111 18.48 6.40 -21.06
N TYR A 112 17.90 6.63 -19.89
CA TYR A 112 17.71 5.61 -18.87
C TYR A 112 16.24 5.53 -18.48
N SER A 113 15.70 4.32 -18.30
CA SER A 113 14.34 4.14 -17.80
C SER A 113 14.27 4.46 -16.31
N LEU A 114 13.18 5.10 -15.88
CA LEU A 114 12.90 5.26 -14.46
C LEU A 114 12.39 3.95 -13.84
N TYR A 115 12.54 3.81 -12.52
CA TYR A 115 12.05 2.69 -11.74
C TYR A 115 10.56 2.43 -12.01
N PRO A 116 10.08 1.17 -12.02
CA PRO A 116 8.73 0.87 -12.46
C PRO A 116 7.67 1.45 -11.53
N ASN A 117 6.49 1.72 -12.09
CA ASN A 117 5.29 1.94 -11.29
C ASN A 117 4.77 0.59 -10.83
N LEU A 118 5.03 0.22 -9.57
CA LEU A 118 4.82 -1.14 -9.05
C LEU A 118 5.52 -2.21 -9.90
N VAL A 119 4.84 -2.77 -10.89
CA VAL A 119 5.34 -3.75 -11.86
C VAL A 119 5.39 -3.20 -13.30
N ALA A 120 4.71 -2.09 -13.58
CA ALA A 120 4.58 -1.53 -14.92
C ALA A 120 5.85 -0.77 -15.30
N LEU A 121 6.53 -1.26 -16.36
CA LEU A 121 7.82 -0.73 -16.81
C LEU A 121 7.68 0.54 -17.64
N GLY A 122 6.52 0.78 -18.27
CA GLY A 122 6.33 1.91 -19.18
C GLY A 122 7.15 1.77 -20.46
N GLY A 123 7.23 0.56 -21.02
CA GLY A 123 8.00 0.31 -22.23
C GLY A 123 7.50 1.13 -23.43
N ALA A 124 8.45 1.65 -24.20
CA ALA A 124 8.20 2.32 -25.48
C ALA A 124 9.06 1.68 -26.56
N LYS A 125 8.43 1.37 -27.70
CA LYS A 125 9.10 0.83 -28.88
C LYS A 125 8.71 1.69 -30.07
N ASP A 126 9.72 2.29 -30.71
CA ASP A 126 9.57 3.14 -31.90
C ASP A 126 8.51 4.25 -31.68
N LEU A 127 8.44 4.78 -30.45
CA LEU A 127 7.49 5.82 -30.09
C LEU A 127 7.94 7.16 -30.68
N ARG A 128 7.38 7.52 -31.82
CA ARG A 128 7.69 8.77 -32.54
C ARG A 128 6.61 9.83 -32.31
N ALA A 129 7.01 11.00 -31.83
CA ALA A 129 6.15 12.17 -31.72
C ALA A 129 6.98 13.47 -31.69
N GLU A 130 6.33 14.61 -31.91
CA GLU A 130 6.93 15.92 -31.65
C GLU A 130 7.29 16.07 -30.17
N VAL A 131 8.34 16.81 -29.87
CA VAL A 131 8.78 17.10 -28.50
C VAL A 131 8.37 18.50 -28.06
N VAL A 132 7.97 18.64 -26.80
CA VAL A 132 7.61 19.94 -26.20
C VAL A 132 8.27 20.10 -24.84
N TYR A 133 8.99 21.21 -24.66
CA TYR A 133 9.64 21.54 -23.38
C TYR A 133 8.69 22.29 -22.45
N VAL A 134 8.52 21.81 -21.21
CA VAL A 134 7.54 22.34 -20.25
C VAL A 134 8.16 22.77 -18.92
N GLY A 135 9.47 23.03 -18.88
CA GLY A 135 10.13 23.48 -17.63
C GLY A 135 9.87 22.49 -16.49
N LYS A 136 9.33 22.99 -15.37
CA LYS A 136 8.97 22.17 -14.20
C LYS A 136 7.60 21.49 -14.29
N GLY A 137 6.84 21.72 -15.35
CA GLY A 137 5.49 21.15 -15.53
C GLY A 137 4.44 21.71 -14.58
N ASP A 138 4.65 22.88 -13.98
CA ASP A 138 3.54 23.62 -13.37
C ASP A 138 2.53 24.07 -14.46
N LEU A 139 1.29 24.39 -14.06
CA LEU A 139 0.22 24.75 -15.00
C LEU A 139 0.60 25.97 -15.87
N GLU A 140 1.39 26.91 -15.32
CA GLU A 140 1.91 28.06 -16.04
C GLU A 140 2.90 27.66 -17.13
N SER A 141 3.80 26.70 -16.85
CA SER A 141 4.79 26.22 -17.81
C SER A 141 4.19 25.50 -19.02
N PHE A 142 2.93 25.06 -18.92
CA PHE A 142 2.17 24.52 -20.05
C PHE A 142 1.47 25.62 -20.87
N ARG A 143 1.33 26.85 -20.37
CA ARG A 143 0.58 27.93 -21.05
C ARG A 143 1.11 28.16 -22.47
N GLY A 144 0.21 28.18 -23.44
CA GLY A 144 0.52 28.39 -24.86
C GLY A 144 1.07 27.16 -25.59
N LYS A 145 1.40 26.08 -24.89
CA LYS A 145 2.03 24.88 -25.46
C LYS A 145 0.99 23.82 -25.81
N ASP A 146 1.24 23.10 -26.89
CA ASP A 146 0.44 21.94 -27.28
C ASP A 146 1.11 20.67 -26.76
N VAL A 147 0.41 19.92 -25.90
CA VAL A 147 0.94 18.74 -25.20
C VAL A 147 0.34 17.44 -25.73
N ALA A 148 -0.86 17.51 -26.29
CA ALA A 148 -1.62 16.33 -26.68
C ALA A 148 -0.86 15.54 -27.76
N SER A 149 -0.73 14.23 -27.56
CA SER A 149 0.00 13.30 -28.45
C SER A 149 1.49 13.59 -28.63
N LYS A 150 2.09 14.51 -27.85
CA LYS A 150 3.53 14.84 -27.90
C LYS A 150 4.34 14.10 -26.84
N ILE A 151 5.66 14.13 -26.99
CA ILE A 151 6.59 13.73 -25.93
C ILE A 151 6.99 14.97 -25.15
N VAL A 152 6.91 14.90 -23.83
CA VAL A 152 7.18 16.04 -22.97
C VAL A 152 8.62 15.99 -22.46
N LEU A 153 9.36 17.07 -22.67
CA LEU A 153 10.66 17.32 -22.05
C LEU A 153 10.46 18.15 -20.78
N MET A 154 10.93 17.66 -19.64
CA MET A 154 10.66 18.24 -18.31
C MET A 154 11.92 18.24 -17.44
N GLU A 155 12.09 19.26 -16.61
CA GLU A 155 13.12 19.26 -15.58
C GLU A 155 12.88 18.13 -14.57
N PHE A 156 13.92 17.42 -14.11
CA PHE A 156 13.71 16.35 -13.14
C PHE A 156 13.17 16.85 -11.79
N ASN A 157 13.60 18.02 -11.32
CA ASN A 157 13.07 18.63 -10.08
C ASN A 157 11.75 19.36 -10.38
N SER A 158 10.66 18.60 -10.39
CA SER A 158 9.34 18.96 -10.92
C SER A 158 8.20 18.30 -10.15
N ASP A 159 8.45 17.76 -8.95
CA ASP A 159 7.42 17.09 -8.15
C ASP A 159 6.75 15.92 -8.91
N ASN A 160 5.45 15.69 -8.74
CA ASN A 160 4.64 14.75 -9.51
C ASN A 160 3.98 15.39 -10.76
N ASN A 161 4.46 16.54 -11.23
CA ASN A 161 3.87 17.29 -12.35
C ASN A 161 3.88 16.54 -13.69
N TRP A 162 4.66 15.48 -13.83
CA TRP A 162 4.60 14.58 -14.99
C TRP A 162 3.21 13.92 -15.15
N LEU A 163 2.43 13.81 -14.06
CA LEU A 163 1.02 13.40 -14.12
C LEU A 163 0.14 14.45 -14.79
N ALA A 164 0.47 15.74 -14.70
CA ALA A 164 -0.24 16.79 -15.43
C ALA A 164 0.02 16.67 -16.93
N ALA A 165 1.27 16.41 -17.34
CA ALA A 165 1.61 16.11 -18.74
C ALA A 165 0.80 14.91 -19.26
N LEU A 166 0.70 13.84 -18.45
CA LEU A 166 -0.11 12.68 -18.77
C LEU A 166 -1.59 13.03 -18.95
N LYS A 167 -2.19 13.82 -18.03
CA LYS A 167 -3.59 14.28 -18.11
C LYS A 167 -3.88 15.11 -19.37
N LEU A 168 -2.90 15.87 -19.83
CA LEU A 168 -2.97 16.67 -21.06
C LEU A 168 -2.74 15.83 -22.34
N GLY A 169 -2.54 14.51 -22.22
CA GLY A 169 -2.42 13.59 -23.35
C GLY A 169 -1.00 13.39 -23.88
N ALA A 170 0.04 13.70 -23.09
CA ALA A 170 1.41 13.37 -23.45
C ALA A 170 1.57 11.84 -23.63
N ARG A 171 2.46 11.42 -24.55
CA ARG A 171 2.74 9.99 -24.81
C ARG A 171 3.91 9.43 -24.00
N ALA A 172 4.81 10.31 -23.54
CA ALA A 172 5.95 9.99 -22.68
C ALA A 172 6.46 11.26 -22.00
N VAL A 173 7.25 11.09 -20.95
CA VAL A 173 8.02 12.18 -20.32
C VAL A 173 9.50 11.83 -20.31
N VAL A 174 10.32 12.76 -20.79
CA VAL A 174 11.79 12.72 -20.74
C VAL A 174 12.25 13.75 -19.73
N PHE A 175 12.85 13.30 -18.65
CA PHE A 175 13.38 14.16 -17.59
C PHE A 175 14.83 14.55 -17.88
N LEU A 176 15.11 15.84 -17.74
CA LEU A 176 16.45 16.41 -17.82
C LEU A 176 17.12 16.38 -16.45
N GLU A 177 18.33 15.82 -16.40
CA GLU A 177 19.17 15.78 -15.21
C GLU A 177 19.40 17.18 -14.60
N PRO A 178 19.13 17.36 -13.29
CA PRO A 178 19.31 18.63 -12.61
C PRO A 178 20.78 18.81 -12.16
N ILE A 179 21.10 19.94 -11.52
CA ILE A 179 22.42 20.13 -10.87
C ILE A 179 22.54 19.26 -9.61
N THR A 180 21.43 19.16 -8.87
CA THR A 180 21.28 18.39 -7.65
C THR A 180 19.83 17.98 -7.53
N THR A 181 19.56 16.92 -6.77
CA THR A 181 18.19 16.48 -6.49
C THR A 181 18.10 15.89 -5.08
N SER A 182 16.88 15.54 -4.67
CA SER A 182 16.64 14.92 -3.37
C SER A 182 15.83 13.64 -3.52
N ARG A 183 15.91 12.79 -2.50
CA ARG A 183 15.09 11.59 -2.32
C ARG A 183 13.60 11.90 -2.46
N LEU A 184 13.14 13.01 -1.89
CA LEU A 184 11.72 13.41 -1.96
C LEU A 184 11.31 13.69 -3.41
N GLU A 185 12.12 14.42 -4.16
CA GLU A 185 11.88 14.67 -5.60
C GLU A 185 11.93 13.37 -6.41
N ALA A 186 12.92 12.51 -6.18
CA ALA A 186 13.08 11.25 -6.90
C ALA A 186 11.87 10.31 -6.67
N LEU A 187 11.39 10.17 -5.44
CA LEU A 187 10.26 9.30 -5.11
C LEU A 187 8.93 9.79 -5.70
N LYS A 188 8.79 11.08 -6.04
CA LYS A 188 7.61 11.62 -6.73
C LYS A 188 7.53 11.24 -8.21
N LYS A 189 8.58 10.59 -8.75
CA LYS A 189 8.60 10.11 -10.13
C LYS A 189 8.03 8.71 -10.30
N VAL A 190 7.53 8.08 -9.24
CA VAL A 190 6.97 6.73 -9.23
C VAL A 190 5.66 6.65 -8.46
N THR A 191 4.82 5.68 -8.80
CA THR A 191 3.52 5.43 -8.19
C THR A 191 3.48 4.02 -7.59
N VAL A 192 2.65 3.83 -6.55
CA VAL A 192 2.42 2.52 -5.91
C VAL A 192 1.46 1.64 -6.71
N THR A 193 0.79 2.21 -7.71
CA THR A 193 -0.13 1.58 -8.64
C THR A 193 0.56 1.29 -9.99
N PRO A 194 0.15 0.27 -10.76
CA PRO A 194 0.84 -0.18 -11.97
C PRO A 194 0.52 0.67 -13.21
N LEU A 195 0.79 1.99 -13.13
CA LEU A 195 0.57 2.94 -14.22
C LEU A 195 1.63 2.74 -15.32
N SER A 196 1.24 2.14 -16.44
CA SER A 196 2.12 1.92 -17.60
C SER A 196 2.25 3.19 -18.43
N PHE A 197 3.30 3.97 -18.19
CA PHE A 197 3.58 5.22 -18.90
C PHE A 197 5.10 5.42 -19.08
N PRO A 198 5.60 5.67 -20.31
CA PRO A 198 7.03 5.82 -20.54
C PRO A 198 7.65 7.04 -19.86
N ARG A 199 8.67 6.79 -19.03
CA ARG A 199 9.42 7.82 -18.30
C ARG A 199 10.91 7.56 -18.42
N LEU A 200 11.62 8.57 -18.89
CA LEU A 200 13.05 8.48 -19.16
C LEU A 200 13.82 9.56 -18.43
N TYR A 201 15.08 9.30 -18.19
CA TYR A 201 16.06 10.22 -17.65
C TYR A 201 17.19 10.41 -18.65
N VAL A 202 17.60 11.66 -18.86
CA VAL A 202 18.69 12.03 -19.77
C VAL A 202 19.71 12.88 -19.02
N GLU A 203 20.98 12.51 -19.15
CA GLU A 203 22.10 13.26 -18.57
C GLU A 203 22.14 14.70 -19.09
N ARG A 204 22.60 15.62 -18.25
CA ARG A 204 22.51 17.07 -18.49
C ARG A 204 23.22 17.50 -19.76
N LYS A 205 24.29 16.81 -20.15
CA LYS A 205 25.09 17.08 -21.36
C LYS A 205 24.29 17.01 -22.66
N TYR A 206 23.13 16.35 -22.67
CA TYR A 206 22.24 16.26 -23.84
C TYR A 206 21.03 17.20 -23.76
N ALA A 207 20.86 17.93 -22.67
CA ALA A 207 19.67 18.75 -22.43
C ALA A 207 19.47 19.82 -23.50
N GLU A 208 20.53 20.55 -23.88
CA GLU A 208 20.44 21.64 -24.87
C GLU A 208 20.05 21.12 -26.26
N LYS A 209 20.54 19.94 -26.66
CA LYS A 209 20.15 19.32 -27.93
C LYS A 209 18.67 18.94 -27.98
N LEU A 210 18.14 18.43 -26.87
CA LEU A 210 16.71 18.12 -26.77
C LEU A 210 15.85 19.39 -26.74
N LYS A 211 16.35 20.47 -26.12
CA LYS A 211 15.67 21.77 -26.15
C LYS A 211 15.66 22.38 -27.55
N GLU A 212 16.77 22.31 -28.28
CA GLU A 212 16.85 22.72 -29.69
C GLU A 212 15.83 21.95 -30.56
N ALA A 213 15.70 20.64 -30.33
CA ALA A 213 14.66 19.84 -31.00
C ALA A 213 13.24 20.36 -30.68
N CYS A 214 12.99 20.85 -29.46
CA CYS A 214 11.71 21.47 -29.09
C CYS A 214 11.48 22.80 -29.81
N GLU A 215 12.50 23.67 -29.86
CA GLU A 215 12.42 24.98 -30.49
C GLU A 215 12.14 24.89 -31.99
N ASN A 216 12.71 23.87 -32.64
CA ASN A 216 12.49 23.61 -34.07
C ASN A 216 11.22 22.78 -34.37
N GLY A 217 10.45 22.36 -33.35
CA GLY A 217 9.25 21.53 -33.53
C GLY A 217 9.56 20.13 -34.10
N TRP A 218 10.74 19.61 -33.80
CA TRP A 218 11.20 18.32 -34.32
C TRP A 218 10.58 17.14 -33.58
N ARG A 219 10.71 15.96 -34.20
CA ARG A 219 10.23 14.70 -33.65
C ARG A 219 11.38 13.93 -33.04
N ILE A 220 11.08 13.27 -31.93
CA ILE A 220 11.98 12.29 -31.35
C ILE A 220 11.32 10.91 -31.38
N GLU A 221 12.14 9.89 -31.50
CA GLU A 221 11.76 8.48 -31.46
C GLU A 221 12.38 7.84 -30.22
N ILE A 222 11.55 7.20 -29.40
CA ILE A 222 11.95 6.55 -28.15
C ILE A 222 11.89 5.04 -28.31
N THR A 223 12.99 4.37 -27.96
CA THR A 223 13.07 2.91 -27.85
C THR A 223 13.72 2.52 -26.53
N THR A 224 12.99 1.74 -25.72
CA THR A 224 13.43 1.25 -24.40
C THR A 224 13.63 -0.25 -24.41
N ASN A 225 14.67 -0.74 -23.76
CA ASN A 225 14.89 -2.17 -23.53
C ASN A 225 14.86 -2.47 -22.03
N TYR A 226 13.65 -2.43 -21.47
CA TYR A 226 13.42 -2.56 -20.03
C TYR A 226 12.56 -3.79 -19.76
N THR A 227 13.05 -4.72 -18.93
CA THR A 227 12.36 -6.00 -18.66
C THR A 227 12.52 -6.41 -17.20
N TRP A 228 11.55 -7.15 -16.68
CA TRP A 228 11.76 -7.92 -15.45
C TRP A 228 12.69 -9.10 -15.73
N LYS A 229 13.58 -9.40 -14.79
CA LYS A 229 14.48 -10.57 -14.86
C LYS A 229 14.58 -11.22 -13.49
N LYS A 230 14.57 -12.56 -13.51
CA LYS A 230 15.04 -13.37 -12.39
C LYS A 230 16.55 -13.56 -12.53
N ILE A 231 17.30 -13.11 -11.55
CA ILE A 231 18.76 -13.12 -11.54
C ILE A 231 19.26 -13.92 -10.35
N LYS A 232 20.47 -14.47 -10.46
CA LYS A 232 21.18 -15.05 -9.33
C LYS A 232 21.93 -13.93 -8.58
N ALA A 233 21.69 -13.83 -7.28
CA ALA A 233 22.35 -12.92 -6.35
C ALA A 233 23.10 -13.72 -5.27
N TYR A 234 23.99 -13.04 -4.54
CA TYR A 234 24.91 -13.67 -3.62
C TYR A 234 24.97 -12.92 -2.29
N ASN A 235 24.83 -13.63 -1.17
CA ASN A 235 25.38 -13.14 0.09
C ASN A 235 26.81 -13.69 0.24
N LEU A 236 27.73 -12.88 0.81
CA LEU A 236 29.08 -13.35 1.13
C LEU A 236 29.22 -13.56 2.63
N ILE A 237 29.70 -14.72 3.03
CA ILE A 237 29.86 -15.11 4.44
C ILE A 237 31.34 -15.41 4.69
N ALA A 238 31.99 -14.56 5.50
CA ALA A 238 33.32 -14.88 6.05
C ALA A 238 33.16 -15.40 7.48
N ARG A 239 33.63 -16.62 7.75
CA ARG A 239 33.56 -17.25 9.07
C ARG A 239 34.88 -17.14 9.80
N ILE A 240 34.81 -16.64 11.02
CA ILE A 240 35.94 -16.54 11.95
C ILE A 240 35.62 -17.49 13.10
N GLU A 241 36.41 -18.56 13.23
CA GLU A 241 36.22 -19.54 14.29
C GLU A 241 36.69 -19.00 15.64
N GLY A 242 35.82 -19.12 16.64
CA GLY A 242 36.10 -18.72 18.02
C GLY A 242 37.16 -19.60 18.69
N SER A 243 37.86 -19.05 19.67
CA SER A 243 38.97 -19.76 20.34
C SER A 243 38.55 -20.76 21.42
N SER A 244 37.46 -20.51 22.14
CA SER A 244 37.05 -21.37 23.27
C SER A 244 35.56 -21.74 23.31
N GLU A 245 34.66 -20.92 22.75
CA GLU A 245 33.23 -21.24 22.59
C GLU A 245 32.79 -21.03 21.13
N PRO A 246 33.35 -21.80 20.17
CA PRO A 246 33.16 -21.58 18.74
C PRO A 246 31.72 -21.83 18.25
N GLU A 247 30.90 -22.55 19.01
CA GLU A 247 29.49 -22.78 18.69
C GLU A 247 28.66 -21.51 18.86
N LYS A 248 29.01 -20.63 19.82
CA LYS A 248 28.34 -19.35 20.01
C LYS A 248 28.81 -18.37 18.95
N THR A 249 27.87 -17.78 18.23
CA THR A 249 28.20 -16.97 17.05
C THR A 249 27.54 -15.60 17.09
N VAL A 250 28.35 -14.59 16.78
CA VAL A 250 27.94 -13.21 16.51
C VAL A 250 27.88 -13.01 15.01
N LEU A 251 26.71 -12.66 14.48
CA LEU A 251 26.56 -12.26 13.08
C LEU A 251 26.73 -10.74 12.99
N ILE A 252 27.61 -10.27 12.11
CA ILE A 252 27.75 -8.85 11.79
C ILE A 252 27.43 -8.68 10.31
N THR A 253 26.45 -7.85 10.00
CA THR A 253 25.82 -7.79 8.68
C THR A 253 25.77 -6.37 8.13
N ALA A 254 25.90 -6.24 6.82
CA ALA A 254 25.70 -5.00 6.06
C ALA A 254 25.29 -5.35 4.64
N HIS A 255 24.41 -4.56 4.02
CA HIS A 255 24.05 -4.77 2.60
C HIS A 255 25.10 -4.18 1.66
N ILE A 256 25.25 -4.79 0.49
CA ILE A 256 26.21 -4.37 -0.55
C ILE A 256 25.55 -3.62 -1.71
N ASP A 257 24.25 -3.87 -1.91
CA ASP A 257 23.48 -3.24 -2.96
C ASP A 257 23.11 -1.80 -2.61
N SER A 258 22.78 -1.03 -3.63
CA SER A 258 22.31 0.35 -3.52
C SER A 258 21.00 0.53 -4.27
N ILE A 259 20.38 1.71 -4.19
CA ILE A 259 19.15 2.02 -4.94
C ILE A 259 19.18 3.38 -5.63
N SER A 260 18.42 3.48 -6.71
CA SER A 260 18.16 4.71 -7.45
C SER A 260 16.82 4.61 -8.16
N ILE A 261 16.14 5.75 -8.32
CA ILE A 261 14.97 5.83 -9.21
C ILE A 261 15.34 5.70 -10.68
N VAL A 262 16.63 5.79 -11.02
CA VAL A 262 17.19 5.48 -12.32
C VAL A 262 18.03 4.21 -12.17
N PRO A 263 17.48 2.99 -12.38
CA PRO A 263 18.14 1.76 -11.96
C PRO A 263 19.53 1.52 -12.56
N ALA A 264 19.77 2.02 -13.77
CA ALA A 264 21.09 1.95 -14.40
C ALA A 264 22.13 2.90 -13.77
N LEU A 265 21.71 3.90 -12.98
CA LEU A 265 22.55 4.92 -12.35
C LEU A 265 22.31 4.95 -10.83
N SER A 266 23.02 4.09 -10.09
CA SER A 266 22.99 4.03 -8.63
C SER A 266 24.40 3.96 -8.04
N PRO A 267 25.10 5.11 -7.88
CA PRO A 267 26.44 5.13 -7.29
C PRO A 267 26.43 4.76 -5.79
N GLY A 268 25.38 5.13 -5.05
CA GLY A 268 25.12 4.60 -3.70
C GLY A 268 26.19 4.89 -2.64
N ALA A 269 26.76 6.09 -2.59
CA ALA A 269 27.89 6.38 -1.71
C ALA A 269 27.54 6.28 -0.21
N GLU A 270 26.37 6.76 0.22
CA GLU A 270 25.89 6.57 1.60
C GLU A 270 25.74 5.08 1.93
N GLU A 271 25.20 4.29 1.00
CA GLU A 271 24.97 2.84 1.19
C GLU A 271 26.27 2.02 1.12
N ALA A 272 27.36 2.57 0.60
CA ALA A 272 28.67 1.93 0.59
C ALA A 272 29.41 2.03 1.94
N ILE A 273 28.96 2.89 2.86
CA ILE A 273 29.60 3.12 4.16
C ILE A 273 29.57 1.85 5.02
N SER A 274 28.39 1.25 5.17
CA SER A 274 28.19 0.04 5.99
C SER A 274 29.03 -1.16 5.53
N PRO A 275 29.03 -1.58 4.25
CA PRO A 275 29.89 -2.67 3.80
C PRO A 275 31.38 -2.30 3.85
N ALA A 276 31.76 -1.03 3.66
CA ALA A 276 33.14 -0.58 3.86
C ALA A 276 33.60 -0.72 5.32
N LEU A 277 32.74 -0.38 6.28
CA LEU A 277 32.99 -0.58 7.70
C LEU A 277 33.05 -2.07 8.06
N LEU A 278 32.20 -2.91 7.46
CA LEU A 278 32.25 -4.36 7.69
C LEU A 278 33.55 -4.98 7.18
N LEU A 279 34.06 -4.52 6.03
CA LEU A 279 35.41 -4.90 5.56
C LEU A 279 36.51 -4.42 6.51
N TYR A 280 36.34 -3.28 7.18
CA TYR A 280 37.31 -2.78 8.16
C TYR A 280 37.32 -3.63 9.43
N ILE A 281 36.13 -4.03 9.89
CA ILE A 281 35.99 -5.03 10.96
C ILE A 281 36.67 -6.35 10.57
N ALA A 282 36.50 -6.81 9.32
CA ALA A 282 37.18 -7.99 8.80
C ALA A 282 38.71 -7.85 8.90
N GLU A 283 39.27 -6.74 8.44
CA GLU A 283 40.71 -6.51 8.52
C GLU A 283 41.24 -6.55 9.96
N LYS A 284 40.54 -5.89 10.90
CA LYS A 284 40.95 -5.89 12.31
C LYS A 284 40.89 -7.29 12.93
N LEU A 285 39.83 -8.04 12.68
CA LEU A 285 39.66 -9.40 13.19
C LEU A 285 40.66 -10.39 12.59
N ALA A 286 41.13 -10.18 11.35
CA ALA A 286 42.18 -11.01 10.75
C ALA A 286 43.51 -10.86 11.48
N SER A 287 43.82 -9.64 11.95
CA SER A 287 45.03 -9.32 12.70
C SER A 287 44.93 -9.53 14.22
N ALA A 288 43.74 -9.85 14.74
CA ALA A 288 43.48 -9.91 16.16
C ALA A 288 44.21 -11.08 16.84
N ASN A 289 44.99 -10.76 17.88
CA ASN A 289 45.66 -11.73 18.72
C ASN A 289 45.59 -11.29 20.20
N PRO A 290 44.95 -12.06 21.09
CA PRO A 290 44.32 -13.38 20.86
C PRO A 290 43.07 -13.29 19.94
N LYS A 291 42.65 -14.45 19.40
CA LYS A 291 41.41 -14.55 18.61
C LYS A 291 40.17 -14.38 19.50
N PRO A 292 39.05 -13.87 18.93
CA PRO A 292 37.79 -13.77 19.65
C PRO A 292 37.38 -15.10 20.29
N LYS A 293 36.77 -15.01 21.47
CA LYS A 293 36.29 -16.17 22.23
C LYS A 293 35.21 -16.95 21.48
N TYR A 294 34.31 -16.22 20.84
CA TYR A 294 33.15 -16.71 20.11
C TYR A 294 33.40 -16.64 18.60
N SER A 295 32.69 -17.45 17.83
CA SER A 295 32.75 -17.34 16.37
C SER A 295 32.10 -16.04 15.90
N VAL A 296 32.65 -15.45 14.84
CA VAL A 296 32.12 -14.24 14.21
C VAL A 296 31.88 -14.53 12.75
N TRP A 297 30.66 -14.27 12.27
CA TRP A 297 30.36 -14.36 10.85
C TRP A 297 30.11 -12.96 10.31
N LEU A 298 30.89 -12.58 9.32
CA LEU A 298 30.70 -11.33 8.58
C LEU A 298 29.86 -11.65 7.36
N VAL A 299 28.66 -11.08 7.30
CA VAL A 299 27.67 -11.39 6.27
C VAL A 299 27.38 -10.13 5.45
N PHE A 300 27.86 -10.13 4.22
CA PHE A 300 27.56 -9.11 3.23
C PHE A 300 26.29 -9.52 2.49
N LEU A 301 25.19 -8.84 2.82
CA LEU A 301 23.86 -9.15 2.34
C LEU A 301 23.58 -8.46 1.01
N SER A 302 22.70 -9.07 0.21
CA SER A 302 22.22 -8.51 -1.06
C SER A 302 20.70 -8.40 -1.10
N GLY A 303 20.16 -7.57 -1.99
CA GLY A 303 18.72 -7.50 -2.21
C GLY A 303 17.96 -6.79 -1.09
N HIS A 304 18.58 -5.81 -0.42
CA HIS A 304 17.96 -5.00 0.63
C HIS A 304 16.67 -4.35 0.11
N TRP A 305 16.75 -3.71 -1.06
CA TRP A 305 15.62 -3.02 -1.70
C TRP A 305 14.66 -3.93 -2.48
N GLN A 306 14.93 -5.24 -2.51
CA GLN A 306 14.05 -6.27 -3.10
C GLN A 306 13.30 -7.02 -1.98
N GLY A 307 12.82 -6.26 -1.00
CA GLY A 307 12.13 -6.77 0.18
C GLY A 307 13.05 -7.63 1.05
N LEU A 308 14.26 -7.13 1.36
CA LEU A 308 15.23 -7.79 2.24
C LEU A 308 15.58 -9.22 1.78
N SER A 309 15.67 -9.45 0.46
CA SER A 309 15.71 -10.79 -0.13
C SER A 309 16.89 -11.62 0.38
N GLY A 310 18.10 -11.05 0.43
CA GLY A 310 19.27 -11.76 0.92
C GLY A 310 19.19 -12.10 2.40
N ALA A 311 18.71 -11.19 3.25
CA ALA A 311 18.48 -11.48 4.67
C ALA A 311 17.41 -12.57 4.87
N ARG A 312 16.34 -12.54 4.09
CA ARG A 312 15.30 -13.60 4.11
C ARG A 312 15.86 -14.96 3.67
N TRP A 313 16.58 -15.02 2.56
CA TRP A 313 17.19 -16.27 2.09
C TRP A 313 18.28 -16.77 3.04
N PHE A 314 19.04 -15.86 3.67
CA PHE A 314 20.00 -16.22 4.72
C PHE A 314 19.31 -16.91 5.89
N VAL A 315 18.25 -16.31 6.44
CA VAL A 315 17.49 -16.92 7.54
C VAL A 315 16.88 -18.25 7.13
N GLU A 316 16.26 -18.34 5.95
CA GLU A 316 15.69 -19.61 5.47
C GLU A 316 16.74 -20.73 5.40
N GLU A 317 17.91 -20.42 4.83
CA GLU A 317 18.94 -21.43 4.59
C GLU A 317 19.75 -21.75 5.84
N PHE A 318 20.17 -20.77 6.63
CA PHE A 318 21.05 -21.03 7.77
C PHE A 318 20.28 -21.34 9.06
N PHE A 319 19.04 -20.85 9.23
CA PHE A 319 18.30 -21.05 10.48
C PHE A 319 17.29 -22.20 10.41
N PHE A 320 16.78 -22.53 9.21
CA PHE A 320 15.75 -23.56 9.07
C PHE A 320 16.17 -24.77 8.24
N ASN A 321 17.35 -24.76 7.62
CA ASN A 321 17.91 -25.95 7.00
C ASN A 321 18.61 -26.84 8.03
N LYS A 322 18.04 -28.02 8.28
CA LYS A 322 18.58 -29.00 9.24
C LYS A 322 20.00 -29.46 8.90
N ASN A 323 20.40 -29.40 7.62
CA ASN A 323 21.73 -29.82 7.17
C ASN A 323 22.83 -28.81 7.47
N ARG A 324 22.48 -27.55 7.80
CA ARG A 324 23.45 -26.50 8.17
C ARG A 324 23.88 -26.57 9.65
N GLY A 325 23.27 -27.46 10.44
CA GLY A 325 23.71 -27.77 11.80
C GLY A 325 23.38 -26.71 12.86
N ILE A 326 22.44 -25.78 12.61
CA ILE A 326 21.99 -24.84 13.65
C ILE A 326 21.51 -25.59 14.90
N GLY A 327 21.91 -25.11 16.08
CA GLY A 327 21.66 -25.81 17.35
C GLY A 327 22.69 -26.89 17.69
N LYS A 328 23.64 -27.20 16.78
CA LYS A 328 24.70 -28.20 16.97
C LYS A 328 26.09 -27.67 16.64
N THR A 329 26.26 -27.05 15.47
CA THR A 329 27.55 -26.52 14.97
C THR A 329 27.66 -25.01 15.11
N PHE A 330 26.53 -24.32 15.26
CA PHE A 330 26.44 -22.86 15.32
C PHE A 330 25.15 -22.43 16.02
N LEU A 331 25.25 -21.42 16.88
CA LEU A 331 24.18 -20.81 17.66
C LEU A 331 24.22 -19.27 17.41
N PRO A 332 23.31 -18.70 16.59
CA PRO A 332 23.23 -17.26 16.37
C PRO A 332 22.67 -16.54 17.59
N TYR A 333 23.56 -16.10 18.47
CA TYR A 333 23.18 -15.41 19.71
C TYR A 333 22.73 -13.97 19.45
N ILE A 334 23.36 -13.29 18.50
CA ILE A 334 22.97 -11.95 18.09
C ILE A 334 23.35 -11.66 16.64
N THR A 335 22.47 -10.91 15.98
CA THR A 335 22.74 -10.29 14.68
C THR A 335 22.88 -8.79 14.84
N LEU A 336 24.03 -8.25 14.42
CA LEU A 336 24.36 -6.84 14.44
C LEU A 336 24.37 -6.34 12.99
N ASN A 337 23.36 -5.57 12.60
CA ASN A 337 23.30 -4.93 11.30
C ASN A 337 23.87 -3.51 11.36
N ILE A 338 24.69 -3.14 10.37
CA ILE A 338 25.26 -1.80 10.24
C ILE A 338 24.50 -1.09 9.12
N ASP A 339 23.82 0.01 9.45
CA ASP A 339 23.09 0.86 8.51
C ASP A 339 23.30 2.34 8.88
N ILE A 340 24.56 2.78 8.79
CA ILE A 340 24.99 4.14 9.14
C ILE A 340 25.24 4.97 7.88
N THR A 341 24.97 6.26 7.99
CA THR A 341 25.07 7.27 6.94
C THR A 341 25.71 8.56 7.50
N SER A 342 26.08 9.47 6.62
CA SER A 342 26.71 10.74 6.98
C SER A 342 25.75 11.92 7.10
N GLY A 343 24.44 11.68 6.91
CA GLY A 343 23.41 12.71 6.92
C GLY A 343 22.98 13.20 8.31
N SER A 344 23.24 12.43 9.37
CA SER A 344 22.96 12.79 10.76
C SER A 344 24.04 12.26 11.71
N PRO A 345 24.46 13.02 12.73
CA PRO A 345 25.43 12.55 13.73
C PRO A 345 24.80 11.61 14.78
N GLU A 346 23.50 11.72 15.01
CA GLU A 346 22.79 10.96 16.04
C GLU A 346 22.67 9.49 15.62
N LEU A 347 22.79 8.57 16.59
CA LEU A 347 22.66 7.14 16.35
C LEU A 347 21.51 6.54 17.18
N ILE A 348 20.97 5.43 16.71
CA ILE A 348 20.19 4.48 17.53
C ILE A 348 20.64 3.05 17.29
N ILE A 349 20.41 2.19 18.28
CA ILE A 349 20.47 0.74 18.13
C ILE A 349 19.04 0.24 18.18
N TYR A 350 18.56 -0.44 17.14
CA TYR A 350 17.14 -0.72 17.02
C TYR A 350 16.81 -2.09 16.38
N PRO A 351 15.88 -2.89 16.94
CA PRO A 351 15.57 -4.23 16.44
C PRO A 351 14.57 -4.32 15.28
N GLY A 352 13.89 -3.24 14.87
CA GLY A 352 12.81 -3.36 13.88
C GLY A 352 12.54 -2.15 13.00
N GLY A 353 12.57 -2.33 11.67
CA GLY A 353 12.21 -1.33 10.67
C GLY A 353 10.71 -1.27 10.34
N PHE A 354 10.37 -0.80 9.15
CA PHE A 354 9.01 -0.68 8.64
C PHE A 354 8.61 -1.80 7.67
N PHE A 355 9.47 -2.81 7.44
CA PHE A 355 9.13 -3.94 6.58
C PHE A 355 8.22 -4.94 7.31
N TYR A 356 8.71 -5.57 8.38
CA TYR A 356 7.88 -6.39 9.27
C TYR A 356 7.36 -5.57 10.44
N GLY A 357 8.16 -4.69 11.03
CA GLY A 357 7.73 -3.90 12.19
C GLY A 357 7.32 -4.75 13.39
N HIS A 358 8.01 -5.86 13.64
CA HIS A 358 7.73 -6.78 14.75
C HIS A 358 8.10 -6.15 16.10
N ARG A 359 7.11 -5.61 16.80
CA ARG A 359 7.28 -4.84 18.06
C ARG A 359 6.34 -5.31 19.17
N THR A 360 5.96 -6.58 19.16
CA THR A 360 5.10 -7.15 20.20
C THR A 360 5.80 -7.16 21.55
N GLN A 361 5.07 -7.21 22.66
CA GLN A 361 5.69 -7.31 23.98
C GLN A 361 6.59 -8.56 24.07
N GLY A 362 6.17 -9.66 23.46
CA GLY A 362 6.96 -10.90 23.37
C GLY A 362 8.28 -10.69 22.63
N ALA A 363 8.27 -10.00 21.48
CA ALA A 363 9.47 -9.63 20.74
C ALA A 363 10.41 -8.76 21.58
N LEU A 364 9.86 -7.77 22.29
CA LEU A 364 10.65 -6.83 23.08
C LEU A 364 11.28 -7.44 24.33
N ASN A 365 10.63 -8.44 24.93
CA ASN A 365 11.16 -9.15 26.09
C ASN A 365 12.51 -9.82 25.80
N LEU A 366 12.76 -10.25 24.55
CA LEU A 366 14.04 -10.83 24.13
C LEU A 366 15.23 -9.88 24.28
N TYR A 367 14.99 -8.56 24.29
CA TYR A 367 16.05 -7.56 24.33
C TYR A 367 16.31 -7.00 25.73
N THR A 368 15.72 -7.58 26.78
CA THR A 368 15.80 -7.05 28.16
C THR A 368 17.25 -7.03 28.68
N ASP A 369 17.95 -8.16 28.57
CA ASP A 369 19.34 -8.28 29.01
C ASP A 369 20.27 -7.40 28.18
N PHE A 370 20.13 -7.45 26.85
CA PHE A 370 20.86 -6.58 25.92
C PHE A 370 20.67 -5.09 26.26
N ALA A 371 19.44 -4.64 26.51
CA ALA A 371 19.18 -3.25 26.87
C ALA A 371 19.79 -2.86 28.22
N ALA A 372 19.88 -3.78 29.18
CA ALA A 372 20.55 -3.54 30.46
C ALA A 372 22.07 -3.39 30.27
N SER A 373 22.69 -4.25 29.46
CA SER A 373 24.12 -4.18 29.13
C SER A 373 24.45 -2.93 28.30
N LEU A 374 23.61 -2.60 27.32
CA LEU A 374 23.76 -1.41 26.48
C LEU A 374 23.78 -0.12 27.29
N ARG A 375 22.93 0.02 28.34
CA ARG A 375 22.99 1.19 29.24
C ARG A 375 24.35 1.36 29.90
N LYS A 376 25.00 0.25 30.29
CA LYS A 376 26.33 0.28 30.90
C LYS A 376 27.38 0.70 29.87
N TRP A 377 27.33 0.11 28.67
CA TRP A 377 28.28 0.43 27.60
C TRP A 377 28.14 1.87 27.10
N ILE A 378 26.93 2.42 27.02
CA ILE A 378 26.71 3.83 26.70
C ILE A 378 27.40 4.73 27.74
N LYS A 379 27.25 4.41 29.03
CA LYS A 379 27.92 5.16 30.11
C LYS A 379 29.43 5.16 29.92
N GLU A 380 29.99 3.97 29.72
CA GLU A 380 31.42 3.77 29.58
C GLU A 380 31.98 4.47 28.34
N TYR A 381 31.29 4.38 27.20
CA TYR A 381 31.68 5.08 25.99
C TYR A 381 31.69 6.59 26.17
N ALA A 382 30.67 7.15 26.83
CA ALA A 382 30.60 8.59 27.09
C ALA A 382 31.71 9.09 28.03
N GLU A 383 32.15 8.25 28.97
CA GLU A 383 33.28 8.56 29.86
C GLU A 383 34.62 8.49 29.11
N LYS A 384 34.78 7.50 28.21
CA LYS A 384 36.03 7.28 27.47
C LYS A 384 36.20 8.19 26.24
N PHE A 385 35.11 8.47 25.54
CA PHE A 385 35.07 9.24 24.29
C PHE A 385 34.04 10.38 24.36
N PRO A 386 34.20 11.36 25.29
CA PRO A 386 33.19 12.38 25.55
C PRO A 386 32.90 13.29 24.35
N GLU A 387 33.89 13.55 23.49
CA GLU A 387 33.70 14.38 22.29
C GLU A 387 32.90 13.63 21.22
N ASP A 388 33.25 12.38 20.90
CA ASP A 388 32.50 11.56 19.96
C ASP A 388 31.06 11.29 20.49
N PHE A 389 30.89 11.12 21.81
CA PHE A 389 29.58 10.89 22.42
C PHE A 389 28.60 12.05 22.22
N LYS A 390 29.09 13.31 22.15
CA LYS A 390 28.24 14.49 21.90
C LYS A 390 27.50 14.40 20.57
N PHE A 391 28.09 13.74 19.58
CA PHE A 391 27.52 13.55 18.26
C PHE A 391 26.52 12.40 18.22
N VAL A 392 26.87 11.24 18.79
CA VAL A 392 26.06 10.02 18.66
C VAL A 392 24.87 9.93 19.61
N GLN A 393 24.87 10.68 20.71
CA GLN A 393 23.73 10.76 21.63
C GLN A 393 22.45 11.21 20.89
N SER A 394 21.30 10.70 21.31
CA SER A 394 20.01 10.98 20.66
C SER A 394 18.86 11.04 21.67
N GLU A 395 17.64 11.30 21.19
CA GLU A 395 16.44 11.18 22.04
C GLU A 395 16.17 9.74 22.53
N ALA A 396 16.75 8.74 21.84
CA ALA A 396 16.61 7.33 22.19
C ALA A 396 17.58 6.93 23.29
N PHE A 397 18.79 7.50 23.31
CA PHE A 397 19.75 7.28 24.38
C PHE A 397 20.67 8.48 24.63
N GLY A 398 21.01 8.69 25.89
CA GLY A 398 21.91 9.77 26.30
C GLY A 398 22.33 9.64 27.75
N ILE A 399 22.99 10.68 28.26
CA ILE A 399 23.39 10.75 29.67
C ILE A 399 23.00 12.11 30.23
N ASN A 400 22.29 12.10 31.35
CA ASN A 400 22.10 13.32 32.12
C ASN A 400 23.43 13.65 32.83
N ARG A 401 24.09 14.72 32.38
CA ARG A 401 25.42 15.14 32.89
C ARG A 401 25.40 15.53 34.37
N THR A 402 24.26 15.95 34.90
CA THR A 402 24.13 16.35 36.31
C THR A 402 23.96 15.14 37.24
N THR A 403 23.22 14.11 36.80
CA THR A 403 22.92 12.93 37.64
C THR A 403 23.76 11.70 37.28
N GLY A 404 24.45 11.70 36.15
CA GLY A 404 25.18 10.54 35.62
C GLY A 404 24.27 9.38 35.17
N ILE A 405 22.94 9.61 35.11
CA ILE A 405 21.95 8.59 34.74
C ILE A 405 21.92 8.45 33.22
N VAL A 406 22.14 7.23 32.74
CA VAL A 406 21.96 6.86 31.32
C VAL A 406 20.47 6.74 31.02
N THR A 407 20.01 7.49 30.04
CA THR A 407 18.70 7.29 29.44
C THR A 407 18.85 6.31 28.27
N LEU A 408 18.02 5.27 28.27
CA LEU A 408 17.82 4.40 27.11
C LEU A 408 16.33 4.10 27.05
N ARG A 409 15.67 4.68 26.05
CA ARG A 409 14.23 4.51 25.86
C ARG A 409 13.92 3.05 25.53
N PRO A 410 12.80 2.50 26.03
CA PRO A 410 12.35 1.19 25.62
C PRO A 410 12.15 1.11 24.11
N PHE A 411 12.54 -0.02 23.49
CA PHE A 411 12.35 -0.24 22.06
C PHE A 411 10.88 -0.11 21.60
N SER A 412 9.90 -0.31 22.50
CA SER A 412 8.47 -0.02 22.26
C SER A 412 8.16 1.46 22.04
N GLN A 413 8.91 2.37 22.69
CA GLN A 413 8.64 3.80 22.67
C GLN A 413 9.41 4.55 21.59
N ILE A 414 10.52 3.96 21.11
CA ILE A 414 11.37 4.50 20.02
C ILE A 414 10.56 4.64 18.70
N GLY A 415 9.40 3.98 18.57
CA GLY A 415 8.51 4.11 17.40
C GLY A 415 7.37 5.14 17.51
N TYR A 416 6.77 5.31 18.70
CA TYR A 416 5.51 6.06 18.85
C TYR A 416 5.72 7.53 19.24
N GLY A 417 6.81 7.82 19.96
CA GLY A 417 7.10 9.16 20.52
C GLY A 417 8.30 9.87 19.89
N MET A 418 9.00 9.26 18.93
CA MET A 418 10.17 9.85 18.30
C MET A 418 9.92 10.11 16.82
N THR A 419 10.12 11.35 16.38
CA THR A 419 9.93 11.78 15.00
C THR A 419 11.08 11.30 14.12
N TYR A 420 10.99 10.09 13.56
CA TYR A 420 11.87 9.74 12.44
C TYR A 420 11.65 10.72 11.28
N SER A 421 12.72 10.99 10.53
CA SER A 421 12.67 11.78 9.31
C SER A 421 11.81 11.13 8.22
N GLN A 422 11.82 9.79 8.16
CA GLN A 422 11.12 8.99 7.15
C GLN A 422 11.04 7.50 7.53
N ALA A 423 10.25 6.71 6.79
CA ALA A 423 10.24 5.25 6.90
C ALA A 423 11.53 4.61 6.35
N PHE A 424 11.98 3.54 7.01
CA PHE A 424 13.19 2.76 6.68
C PHE A 424 12.92 1.26 6.87
N ILE A 425 13.68 0.42 6.18
CA ILE A 425 13.64 -1.05 6.32
C ILE A 425 15.02 -1.51 6.80
N LEU A 426 15.11 -2.59 7.57
CA LEU A 426 16.38 -3.04 8.15
C LEU A 426 16.63 -4.51 7.87
N ASP A 427 17.85 -4.86 7.50
CA ASP A 427 18.26 -6.25 7.26
C ASP A 427 18.20 -7.13 8.53
N ALA A 428 18.14 -6.52 9.72
CA ALA A 428 17.91 -7.22 10.98
C ALA A 428 16.47 -7.77 11.13
N GLU A 429 15.49 -7.25 10.39
CA GLU A 429 14.07 -7.59 10.61
C GLU A 429 13.74 -9.08 10.36
N PRO A 430 14.23 -9.75 9.29
CA PRO A 430 14.02 -11.19 9.09
C PRO A 430 14.56 -12.06 10.24
N PHE A 431 15.70 -11.68 10.81
CA PHE A 431 16.31 -12.39 11.94
C PHE A 431 15.44 -12.24 13.20
N GLY A 432 15.02 -11.01 13.52
CA GLY A 432 14.13 -10.71 14.64
C GLY A 432 12.78 -11.45 14.54
N LEU A 433 12.19 -11.45 13.34
CA LEU A 433 10.93 -12.14 13.05
C LEU A 433 11.00 -13.64 13.35
N SER A 434 12.17 -14.24 13.14
CA SER A 434 12.43 -15.66 13.41
C SER A 434 12.64 -16.00 14.90
N ARG A 435 12.63 -15.02 15.83
CA ARG A 435 12.96 -15.12 17.28
C ARG A 435 14.45 -15.01 17.63
N SER A 436 15.33 -14.76 16.67
CA SER A 436 16.74 -14.44 16.96
C SER A 436 16.88 -12.98 17.44
N ILE A 437 17.80 -12.71 18.36
CA ILE A 437 18.10 -11.33 18.80
C ILE A 437 18.82 -10.62 17.65
N ALA A 438 18.24 -9.54 17.13
CA ALA A 438 18.82 -8.78 16.03
C ALA A 438 18.63 -7.28 16.24
N VAL A 439 19.68 -6.50 16.04
CA VAL A 439 19.65 -5.03 16.17
C VAL A 439 20.42 -4.39 15.03
N SER A 440 19.97 -3.21 14.61
CA SER A 440 20.70 -2.38 13.64
C SER A 440 21.28 -1.14 14.31
N PHE A 441 22.54 -0.83 14.05
CA PHE A 441 23.11 0.50 14.23
C PHE A 441 22.62 1.38 13.09
N LEU A 442 21.82 2.38 13.42
CA LEU A 442 21.11 3.21 12.45
C LEU A 442 21.35 4.69 12.74
N SER A 443 21.80 5.44 11.73
CA SER A 443 21.87 6.90 11.80
C SER A 443 20.46 7.47 11.95
N PHE A 444 20.24 8.18 13.05
CA PHE A 444 18.93 8.56 13.54
C PHE A 444 18.51 9.92 13.01
N LYS A 445 17.20 10.08 12.73
CA LYS A 445 16.61 11.27 12.10
C LYS A 445 17.29 11.72 10.80
N ASP A 446 17.99 10.82 10.12
CA ASP A 446 18.60 11.12 8.82
C ASP A 446 17.54 11.07 7.70
N PRO A 447 17.25 12.19 7.00
CA PRO A 447 16.39 12.20 5.82
C PRO A 447 17.00 11.49 4.59
N ARG A 448 18.25 11.01 4.64
CA ARG A 448 18.96 10.31 3.54
C ARG A 448 18.74 11.02 2.21
N LEU A 449 18.99 12.33 2.17
CA LEU A 449 18.53 13.23 1.11
C LEU A 449 18.96 12.81 -0.29
N ARG A 450 20.06 12.08 -0.46
CA ARG A 450 20.59 11.69 -1.78
C ARG A 450 20.37 10.22 -2.13
N VAL A 451 20.03 9.37 -1.16
CA VAL A 451 19.66 7.97 -1.43
C VAL A 451 18.45 7.95 -2.37
N PHE A 452 18.36 6.97 -3.27
CA PHE A 452 17.41 6.90 -4.41
C PHE A 452 17.72 7.82 -5.60
N THR A 453 18.87 8.50 -5.61
CA THR A 453 19.21 9.43 -6.69
C THR A 453 20.53 9.05 -7.37
N PRO A 454 20.73 9.40 -8.64
CA PRO A 454 22.05 9.33 -9.29
C PRO A 454 23.13 10.20 -8.63
N PHE A 455 22.76 11.07 -7.67
CA PHE A 455 23.64 12.05 -7.00
C PHE A 455 24.15 11.56 -5.64
N ASP A 456 23.89 10.32 -5.25
CA ASP A 456 24.49 9.71 -4.07
C ASP A 456 25.99 9.41 -4.30
N LEU A 457 26.81 10.46 -4.30
CA LEU A 457 28.22 10.46 -4.70
C LEU A 457 29.15 10.64 -3.49
N PRO A 458 30.38 10.07 -3.53
CA PRO A 458 31.33 10.14 -2.41
C PRO A 458 31.68 11.55 -1.92
N GLY A 459 31.69 12.53 -2.84
CA GLY A 459 32.02 13.91 -2.51
C GLY A 459 31.03 14.61 -1.57
N TYR A 460 29.87 13.99 -1.30
CA TYR A 460 28.88 14.50 -0.35
C TYR A 460 28.95 13.88 1.05
N ILE A 461 29.83 12.89 1.25
CA ILE A 461 29.95 12.21 2.54
C ILE A 461 30.63 13.11 3.55
N ASN A 462 29.99 13.32 4.69
CA ASN A 462 30.57 14.06 5.81
C ASN A 462 31.31 13.11 6.77
N VAL A 463 32.63 13.09 6.66
CA VAL A 463 33.51 12.21 7.46
C VAL A 463 33.50 12.59 8.94
N ASP A 464 33.38 13.88 9.29
CA ASP A 464 33.38 14.34 10.67
C ASP A 464 32.13 13.87 11.43
N ILE A 465 30.99 13.78 10.73
CA ILE A 465 29.74 13.23 11.25
C ILE A 465 29.81 11.70 11.37
N LEU A 466 30.51 11.05 10.45
CA LEU A 466 30.57 9.60 10.37
C LEU A 466 31.54 9.00 11.40
N ARG A 467 32.67 9.65 11.67
CA ARG A 467 33.72 9.15 12.58
C ARG A 467 33.19 8.78 13.98
N PRO A 468 32.41 9.62 14.68
CA PRO A 468 31.84 9.26 15.98
C PRO A 468 30.90 8.04 15.93
N GLN A 469 30.12 7.90 14.86
CA GLN A 469 29.20 6.77 14.68
C GLN A 469 29.96 5.45 14.47
N ILE A 470 31.04 5.48 13.66
CA ILE A 470 31.96 4.35 13.49
C ILE A 470 32.56 3.97 14.84
N SER A 471 33.10 4.95 15.58
CA SER A 471 33.73 4.76 16.89
C SER A 471 32.79 4.07 17.88
N PHE A 472 31.56 4.58 18.01
CA PHE A 472 30.54 3.98 18.88
C PHE A 472 30.13 2.58 18.43
N THR A 473 29.96 2.36 17.12
CA THR A 473 29.59 1.04 16.57
C THR A 473 30.68 0.01 16.88
N LEU A 474 31.94 0.32 16.59
CA LEU A 474 33.08 -0.56 16.89
C LEU A 474 33.20 -0.84 18.39
N PHE A 475 32.98 0.16 19.24
CA PHE A 475 32.99 -0.01 20.69
C PHE A 475 31.95 -1.04 21.16
N ILE A 476 30.69 -0.91 20.74
CA ILE A 476 29.62 -1.84 21.15
C ILE A 476 29.87 -3.24 20.57
N VAL A 477 30.31 -3.35 19.33
CA VAL A 477 30.69 -4.65 18.74
C VAL A 477 31.82 -5.28 19.57
N ASN A 478 32.86 -4.54 19.93
CA ASN A 478 33.97 -5.05 20.75
C ASN A 478 33.49 -5.59 22.10
N LYS A 479 32.55 -4.90 22.76
CA LYS A 479 31.95 -5.36 24.02
C LYS A 479 31.26 -6.71 23.88
N ILE A 480 30.49 -6.89 22.82
CA ILE A 480 29.77 -8.13 22.53
C ILE A 480 30.75 -9.27 22.20
N LEU A 481 31.83 -8.99 21.48
CA LEU A 481 32.88 -9.97 21.16
C LEU A 481 33.62 -10.46 22.42
N ASN A 482 33.75 -9.61 23.44
CA ASN A 482 34.35 -9.98 24.72
C ASN A 482 33.39 -10.79 25.61
N ASP A 483 32.10 -10.43 25.65
CA ASP A 483 31.10 -11.12 26.47
C ASP A 483 29.72 -11.20 25.79
N ILE A 484 29.44 -12.32 25.13
CA ILE A 484 28.14 -12.57 24.52
C ILE A 484 27.02 -12.86 25.54
N THR A 485 27.36 -13.26 26.77
CA THR A 485 26.36 -13.54 27.82
C THR A 485 25.68 -12.27 28.35
N SER A 486 26.33 -11.12 28.13
CA SER A 486 25.75 -9.80 28.36
C SER A 486 24.54 -9.50 27.44
N VAL A 487 24.44 -10.17 26.30
CA VAL A 487 23.32 -10.00 25.36
C VAL A 487 22.09 -10.76 25.84
N HIS A 488 22.29 -11.98 26.32
CA HIS A 488 21.22 -12.88 26.76
C HIS A 488 21.74 -13.87 27.80
N ARG A 489 21.12 -13.87 28.99
CA ARG A 489 21.51 -14.75 30.10
C ARG A 489 20.75 -16.08 30.12
N GLY A 490 19.67 -16.18 29.36
CA GLY A 490 18.86 -17.40 29.28
C GLY A 490 19.53 -18.50 28.44
N SER A 491 18.87 -19.65 28.36
CA SER A 491 19.36 -20.77 27.54
C SER A 491 19.17 -20.48 26.04
N TRP A 492 19.93 -21.18 25.19
CA TRP A 492 19.81 -21.07 23.73
C TRP A 492 18.39 -21.31 23.23
N GLU A 493 17.65 -22.26 23.81
CA GLU A 493 16.29 -22.61 23.41
C GLU A 493 15.33 -21.42 23.49
N SER A 494 15.59 -20.48 24.40
CA SER A 494 14.74 -19.29 24.59
C SER A 494 14.87 -18.25 23.47
N ILE A 495 15.96 -18.27 22.71
CA ILE A 495 16.24 -17.40 21.55
C ILE A 495 16.41 -18.18 20.24
N SER A 496 16.15 -19.48 20.27
CA SER A 496 16.27 -20.35 19.10
C SER A 496 15.24 -19.99 18.01
N PRO A 497 15.63 -19.94 16.73
CA PRO A 497 14.72 -19.60 15.65
C PRO A 497 13.50 -20.54 15.51
N VAL A 498 12.33 -19.98 15.20
CA VAL A 498 11.07 -20.71 15.06
C VAL A 498 10.30 -20.29 13.79
N ARG A 499 9.72 -21.27 13.09
CA ARG A 499 8.83 -20.97 11.94
C ARG A 499 7.50 -20.37 12.40
N VAL A 500 6.97 -20.83 13.54
CA VAL A 500 5.77 -20.30 14.19
C VAL A 500 5.89 -20.54 15.70
N LEU A 501 5.60 -19.51 16.50
CA LEU A 501 5.41 -19.59 17.95
C LEU A 501 4.19 -18.76 18.32
N VAL A 502 3.21 -19.41 18.94
CA VAL A 502 1.94 -18.77 19.35
C VAL A 502 2.10 -18.22 20.76
N ASP A 503 1.96 -16.90 20.92
CA ASP A 503 1.76 -16.24 22.22
C ASP A 503 0.58 -15.26 22.08
N PRO A 504 -0.64 -15.66 22.48
CA PRO A 504 -1.81 -14.80 22.34
C PRO A 504 -1.79 -13.57 23.26
N VAL A 505 -0.99 -13.60 24.33
CA VAL A 505 -0.97 -12.55 25.36
C VAL A 505 0.01 -11.45 24.96
N ASN A 506 1.24 -11.84 24.63
CA ASN A 506 2.34 -10.90 24.38
C ASN A 506 2.65 -10.71 22.88
N GLY A 507 2.08 -11.54 22.01
CA GLY A 507 2.36 -11.59 20.58
C GLY A 507 3.54 -12.52 20.27
N GLY A 508 3.33 -13.47 19.37
CA GLY A 508 4.26 -14.54 19.04
C GLY A 508 5.36 -14.16 18.06
N PHE A 509 5.93 -15.19 17.43
CA PHE A 509 6.99 -15.09 16.40
C PHE A 509 6.63 -15.98 15.23
N GLY A 510 7.23 -15.72 14.07
CA GLY A 510 7.12 -16.67 12.98
C GLY A 510 7.72 -16.21 11.66
N TYR A 511 8.36 -17.16 11.00
CA TYR A 511 9.02 -17.01 9.72
C TYR A 511 8.50 -18.13 8.80
N ALA A 512 7.47 -17.82 8.01
CA ALA A 512 6.79 -18.79 7.16
C ALA A 512 7.30 -18.71 5.72
N ASP A 513 7.24 -19.84 5.02
CA ASP A 513 7.36 -19.94 3.58
C ASP A 513 6.03 -20.35 2.95
N ALA A 514 5.80 -19.94 1.70
CA ALA A 514 4.60 -20.27 0.94
C ALA A 514 4.93 -20.55 -0.53
N SER A 515 4.18 -21.47 -1.14
CA SER A 515 4.17 -21.67 -2.59
C SER A 515 3.00 -20.89 -3.18
N ILE A 516 3.24 -20.13 -4.24
CA ILE A 516 2.20 -19.34 -4.90
C ILE A 516 2.01 -19.87 -6.31
N GLU A 517 0.76 -20.22 -6.64
CA GLU A 517 0.34 -20.63 -7.98
C GLU A 517 -0.40 -19.46 -8.64
N VAL A 518 0.13 -19.00 -9.77
CA VAL A 518 -0.45 -17.93 -10.58
C VAL A 518 -1.30 -18.54 -11.68
N LEU A 519 -2.58 -18.18 -11.70
CA LEU A 519 -3.60 -18.81 -12.53
C LEU A 519 -4.41 -17.77 -13.32
N GLU A 520 -4.91 -18.16 -14.49
CA GLU A 520 -5.98 -17.49 -15.22
C GLU A 520 -7.25 -18.33 -15.12
N TYR A 521 -8.41 -17.69 -14.96
CA TYR A 521 -9.68 -18.38 -15.08
C TYR A 521 -9.99 -18.64 -16.55
N ASP A 522 -10.12 -19.91 -16.91
CA ASP A 522 -10.41 -20.37 -18.26
C ASP A 522 -11.58 -21.36 -18.22
N PRO A 523 -12.80 -20.96 -18.64
CA PRO A 523 -13.96 -21.83 -18.62
C PRO A 523 -13.90 -22.96 -19.66
N THR A 524 -12.92 -22.97 -20.57
CA THR A 524 -12.80 -23.99 -21.63
C THR A 524 -12.05 -25.24 -21.16
N VAL A 525 -11.30 -25.15 -20.06
CA VAL A 525 -10.57 -26.28 -19.48
C VAL A 525 -11.33 -26.92 -18.31
N SER A 526 -11.14 -28.22 -18.10
CA SER A 526 -11.84 -28.98 -17.06
C SER A 526 -11.50 -28.53 -15.63
N THR A 527 -10.29 -28.00 -15.42
CA THR A 527 -9.83 -27.46 -14.13
C THR A 527 -10.37 -26.06 -13.83
N LEU A 528 -11.01 -25.40 -14.82
CA LEU A 528 -11.42 -23.98 -14.83
C LEU A 528 -10.28 -22.95 -14.66
N TYR A 529 -9.05 -23.41 -14.45
CA TYR A 529 -7.88 -22.56 -14.19
C TYR A 529 -6.65 -23.12 -14.88
N SER A 530 -5.92 -22.23 -15.55
CA SER A 530 -4.69 -22.52 -16.29
C SER A 530 -3.53 -21.71 -15.72
N PRO A 531 -2.31 -22.26 -15.61
CA PRO A 531 -1.16 -21.54 -15.07
C PRO A 531 -0.70 -20.39 -15.99
N ILE A 532 -0.27 -19.28 -15.40
CA ILE A 532 0.34 -18.17 -16.14
C ILE A 532 1.87 -18.22 -15.97
N PRO A 533 2.63 -18.62 -17.00
CA PRO A 533 4.08 -18.73 -16.91
C PRO A 533 4.74 -17.35 -16.75
N TYR A 534 5.83 -17.30 -15.98
CA TYR A 534 6.68 -16.11 -15.79
C TYR A 534 5.94 -14.86 -15.30
N ALA A 535 4.81 -15.04 -14.61
CA ALA A 535 4.09 -13.95 -13.97
C ALA A 535 4.87 -13.40 -12.76
N LEU A 536 4.64 -12.13 -12.45
CA LEU A 536 5.17 -11.45 -11.28
C LEU A 536 4.17 -11.55 -10.14
N VAL A 537 4.62 -12.08 -9.02
CA VAL A 537 3.88 -12.14 -7.76
C VAL A 537 4.32 -10.96 -6.91
N VAL A 538 3.35 -10.16 -6.46
CA VAL A 538 3.55 -8.99 -5.60
C VAL A 538 2.90 -9.27 -4.26
N ILE A 539 3.67 -9.13 -3.19
CA ILE A 539 3.22 -9.32 -1.81
C ILE A 539 3.53 -8.07 -1.01
N HIS A 540 2.52 -7.55 -0.33
CA HIS A 540 2.64 -6.47 0.63
C HIS A 540 1.81 -6.77 1.88
N LYS A 541 2.05 -6.01 2.94
CA LYS A 541 1.34 -6.15 4.19
C LYS A 541 0.21 -5.13 4.34
N ILE A 542 -0.89 -5.61 4.90
CA ILE A 542 -2.08 -4.85 5.28
C ILE A 542 -2.32 -4.93 6.80
N GLU A 543 -3.20 -4.07 7.30
CA GLU A 543 -3.54 -4.01 8.72
C GLU A 543 -4.39 -5.21 9.17
N TRP A 544 -4.31 -5.55 10.46
CA TRP A 544 -5.03 -6.67 11.08
C TRP A 544 -5.55 -6.27 12.47
N TYR A 545 -6.66 -6.88 12.91
CA TYR A 545 -7.36 -6.49 14.15
C TYR A 545 -6.51 -6.62 15.43
N ASN A 546 -5.54 -7.55 15.46
CA ASN A 546 -4.61 -7.73 16.59
C ASN A 546 -3.34 -6.87 16.49
N ASN A 547 -3.23 -5.98 15.49
CA ASN A 547 -2.16 -4.99 15.45
C ASN A 547 -2.37 -4.00 16.61
N LYS A 548 -1.84 -4.32 17.80
CA LYS A 548 -1.76 -3.36 18.90
C LYS A 548 -0.83 -2.21 18.52
N VAL A 549 -1.04 -1.09 19.22
CA VAL A 549 -0.27 0.16 19.19
C VAL A 549 1.24 -0.11 18.97
N GLY A 550 1.73 0.07 17.74
CA GLY A 550 3.17 -0.06 17.40
C GLY A 550 3.52 -0.82 16.11
N SER A 551 2.61 -1.62 15.54
CA SER A 551 2.84 -2.24 14.21
C SER A 551 2.64 -1.19 13.11
N PHE A 552 3.74 -0.56 12.68
CA PHE A 552 3.76 0.32 11.51
C PHE A 552 3.81 -0.46 10.17
N GLY A 553 3.62 -1.79 10.20
CA GLY A 553 3.90 -2.70 9.10
C GLY A 553 2.89 -2.70 7.95
N ARG A 554 2.23 -1.58 7.63
CA ARG A 554 1.44 -1.45 6.40
C ARG A 554 2.36 -1.04 5.26
N THR A 555 2.60 -1.93 4.31
CA THR A 555 3.61 -1.71 3.25
C THR A 555 3.01 -1.44 1.87
N GLU A 556 1.69 -1.49 1.73
CA GLU A 556 1.00 -1.25 0.45
C GLU A 556 1.35 0.12 -0.20
N TRP A 557 1.63 1.14 0.62
CA TRP A 557 1.99 2.53 0.22
C TRP A 557 3.49 2.78 0.06
N ASN A 558 4.33 1.76 0.24
CA ASN A 558 5.78 1.86 0.10
C ASN A 558 6.24 0.86 -0.98
N ILE A 559 6.65 1.38 -2.14
CA ILE A 559 7.06 0.56 -3.28
C ILE A 559 8.26 -0.35 -3.01
N PHE A 560 9.13 0.01 -2.05
CA PHE A 560 10.34 -0.75 -1.72
C PHE A 560 10.16 -1.70 -0.53
N ALA A 561 9.01 -1.66 0.14
CA ALA A 561 8.65 -2.59 1.21
C ALA A 561 7.70 -3.69 0.71
N LYS A 562 7.88 -4.14 -0.54
CA LYS A 562 7.12 -5.20 -1.19
C LYS A 562 8.04 -6.34 -1.59
N ILE A 563 7.51 -7.57 -1.57
CA ILE A 563 8.19 -8.74 -2.15
C ILE A 563 7.66 -8.88 -3.57
N ILE A 564 8.54 -8.82 -4.55
CA ILE A 564 8.20 -9.04 -5.96
C ILE A 564 9.04 -10.21 -6.46
N GLU A 565 8.40 -11.29 -6.89
CA GLU A 565 9.08 -12.47 -7.40
C GLU A 565 8.44 -13.03 -8.68
N MET A 566 9.30 -13.50 -9.59
CA MET A 566 8.88 -14.08 -10.86
C MET A 566 8.65 -15.60 -10.71
N ALA A 567 7.45 -16.01 -11.13
CA ALA A 567 7.05 -17.41 -11.25
C ALA A 567 7.83 -18.14 -12.35
N ASP A 568 7.85 -19.47 -12.24
CA ASP A 568 8.44 -20.35 -13.25
C ASP A 568 7.50 -20.54 -14.46
N GLU A 569 7.89 -21.46 -15.36
CA GLU A 569 7.11 -21.85 -16.54
C GLU A 569 5.77 -22.51 -16.23
N ASN A 570 5.57 -22.98 -14.99
CA ASN A 570 4.31 -23.58 -14.52
C ASN A 570 3.48 -22.58 -13.70
N GLY A 571 3.87 -21.30 -13.68
CA GLY A 571 3.21 -20.28 -12.89
C GLY A 571 3.40 -20.45 -11.38
N ARG A 572 4.46 -21.11 -10.93
CA ARG A 572 4.73 -21.36 -9.50
C ARG A 572 5.92 -20.55 -8.98
N VAL A 573 5.84 -20.11 -7.74
CA VAL A 573 6.98 -19.46 -7.04
C VAL A 573 6.96 -19.78 -5.55
N ARG A 574 8.15 -20.05 -4.98
CA ARG A 574 8.33 -20.18 -3.54
C ARG A 574 8.76 -18.84 -2.95
N ILE A 575 8.06 -18.40 -1.92
CA ILE A 575 8.36 -17.19 -1.15
C ILE A 575 8.74 -17.58 0.27
N VAL A 576 9.80 -16.97 0.80
CA VAL A 576 10.31 -17.21 2.16
C VAL A 576 10.24 -15.94 2.99
N GLY A 577 10.18 -16.07 4.31
CA GLY A 577 10.12 -14.92 5.22
C GLY A 577 8.82 -14.15 5.16
N LEU A 578 7.70 -14.85 5.08
CA LEU A 578 6.39 -14.24 5.29
C LEU A 578 6.07 -14.26 6.78
N ALA A 579 5.59 -13.14 7.31
CA ALA A 579 5.19 -13.05 8.70
C ALA A 579 3.80 -13.70 8.88
N PRO A 580 3.67 -14.78 9.66
CA PRO A 580 2.39 -15.38 9.94
C PRO A 580 1.60 -14.53 10.93
N GLN A 581 0.30 -14.78 11.01
CA GLN A 581 -0.61 -13.99 11.84
C GLN A 581 -0.21 -14.00 13.32
N GLU A 582 0.35 -15.10 13.80
CA GLU A 582 0.83 -15.31 15.16
C GLU A 582 1.90 -14.30 15.58
N ALA A 583 2.65 -13.73 14.63
CA ALA A 583 3.65 -12.70 14.90
C ALA A 583 3.04 -11.32 15.20
N PHE A 584 1.72 -11.14 15.02
CA PHE A 584 0.97 -9.88 15.21
C PHE A 584 1.59 -8.68 14.47
N THR A 585 2.12 -8.91 13.27
CA THR A 585 2.73 -7.85 12.45
C THR A 585 1.84 -7.34 11.32
N GLY A 586 0.70 -7.97 11.08
CA GLY A 586 -0.22 -7.67 9.98
C GLY A 586 -0.48 -8.89 9.08
N ASN A 587 -1.47 -8.78 8.20
CA ASN A 587 -1.72 -9.80 7.17
C ASN A 587 -0.96 -9.45 5.89
N ILE A 588 -0.82 -10.43 5.00
CA ILE A 588 -0.30 -10.20 3.65
C ILE A 588 -1.43 -10.24 2.63
N GLU A 589 -1.25 -9.53 1.52
CA GLU A 589 -2.02 -9.75 0.30
C GLU A 589 -1.09 -10.22 -0.80
N VAL A 590 -1.58 -11.11 -1.65
CA VAL A 590 -0.86 -11.69 -2.78
C VAL A 590 -1.60 -11.34 -4.06
N TYR A 591 -0.90 -10.66 -4.97
CA TYR A 591 -1.39 -10.28 -6.27
C TYR A 591 -0.47 -10.78 -7.38
N ALA A 592 -1.01 -11.03 -8.56
CA ALA A 592 -0.24 -11.48 -9.72
C ALA A 592 -0.43 -10.54 -10.91
N TYR A 593 0.67 -10.29 -11.61
CA TYR A 593 0.74 -9.43 -12.79
C TYR A 593 1.61 -10.10 -13.86
N LYS A 594 1.52 -9.66 -15.10
CA LYS A 594 2.47 -10.07 -16.15
C LYS A 594 2.78 -8.91 -17.07
N VAL A 595 4.06 -8.74 -17.35
CA VAL A 595 4.58 -7.79 -18.33
C VAL A 595 5.13 -8.60 -19.51
N ASP A 596 4.87 -8.15 -20.73
CA ASP A 596 5.42 -8.77 -21.93
C ASP A 596 6.90 -8.39 -22.17
N LYS A 597 7.48 -8.83 -23.29
CA LYS A 597 8.90 -8.58 -23.61
C LYS A 597 9.17 -7.12 -23.98
N GLU A 598 8.13 -6.41 -24.42
CA GLU A 598 8.13 -5.00 -24.81
C GLU A 598 7.89 -4.07 -23.60
N GLY A 599 7.62 -4.62 -22.42
CA GLY A 599 7.41 -3.84 -21.19
C GLY A 599 5.97 -3.38 -20.97
N LYS A 600 4.99 -3.92 -21.72
CA LYS A 600 3.55 -3.64 -21.55
C LYS A 600 2.95 -4.57 -20.49
N LEU A 601 2.08 -4.02 -19.64
CA LEU A 601 1.37 -4.74 -18.58
C LEU A 601 0.16 -5.52 -19.14
N ILE A 602 0.34 -6.79 -19.51
CA ILE A 602 -0.67 -7.59 -20.21
C ILE A 602 -1.60 -8.40 -19.29
N TYR A 603 -1.20 -8.69 -18.06
CA TYR A 603 -2.07 -9.31 -17.05
C TYR A 603 -2.05 -8.52 -15.75
N VAL A 604 -3.21 -8.46 -15.10
CA VAL A 604 -3.43 -7.83 -13.80
C VAL A 604 -4.28 -8.75 -12.90
N PRO A 605 -4.31 -8.52 -11.58
CA PRO A 605 -5.09 -9.35 -10.66
C PRO A 605 -6.57 -9.35 -11.01
N ASP A 606 -7.20 -10.53 -11.02
CA ASP A 606 -8.65 -10.61 -11.21
C ASP A 606 -9.36 -10.39 -9.87
N LEU A 607 -9.97 -9.22 -9.70
CA LEU A 607 -10.78 -8.86 -8.53
C LEU A 607 -12.27 -9.19 -8.71
N GLY A 608 -12.62 -9.89 -9.79
CA GLY A 608 -13.97 -10.37 -10.06
C GLY A 608 -14.35 -11.65 -9.28
N PRO A 609 -15.58 -12.17 -9.49
CA PRO A 609 -16.10 -13.36 -8.80
C PRO A 609 -15.24 -14.62 -8.97
N ASN A 610 -14.60 -14.82 -10.13
CA ASN A 610 -13.80 -16.03 -10.41
C ASN A 610 -12.33 -15.90 -10.00
N GLY A 611 -11.86 -14.69 -9.71
CA GLY A 611 -10.55 -14.41 -9.14
C GLY A 611 -10.63 -14.25 -7.63
N ALA A 612 -10.49 -13.01 -7.15
CA ALA A 612 -10.51 -12.65 -5.72
C ALA A 612 -11.79 -13.08 -4.98
N GLY A 613 -12.93 -13.15 -5.69
CA GLY A 613 -14.19 -13.63 -5.11
C GLY A 613 -14.16 -15.11 -4.71
N LYS A 614 -13.27 -15.91 -5.31
CA LYS A 614 -13.09 -17.33 -4.99
C LYS A 614 -11.78 -17.60 -4.25
N PHE A 615 -10.70 -16.94 -4.64
CA PHE A 615 -9.39 -17.04 -4.01
C PHE A 615 -9.02 -15.67 -3.44
N ALA A 616 -9.32 -15.45 -2.16
CA ALA A 616 -9.05 -14.20 -1.49
C ALA A 616 -7.55 -13.83 -1.57
N PRO A 617 -7.20 -12.58 -1.96
CA PRO A 617 -5.80 -12.13 -2.01
C PRO A 617 -5.12 -12.19 -0.64
N ALA A 618 -5.88 -12.02 0.44
CA ALA A 618 -5.43 -12.17 1.81
C ALA A 618 -5.76 -13.58 2.33
N PRO A 619 -4.79 -14.50 2.44
CA PRO A 619 -5.06 -15.83 2.97
C PRO A 619 -5.49 -15.75 4.44
N PRO A 620 -6.51 -16.51 4.88
CA PRO A 620 -7.06 -16.41 6.22
C PRO A 620 -6.10 -16.89 7.31
N HIS A 621 -5.20 -17.84 7.01
CA HIS A 621 -4.14 -18.30 7.92
C HIS A 621 -2.89 -18.66 7.14
N LEU A 622 -1.77 -18.01 7.46
CA LEU A 622 -0.48 -18.28 6.83
C LEU A 622 0.28 -19.33 7.63
N LYS A 623 0.25 -20.59 7.18
CA LYS A 623 1.04 -21.69 7.77
C LYS A 623 2.30 -21.94 6.93
N PRO A 624 3.43 -22.35 7.53
CA PRO A 624 4.61 -22.74 6.76
C PRO A 624 4.29 -23.84 5.73
N GLY A 625 4.77 -23.65 4.49
CA GLY A 625 4.53 -24.56 3.37
C GLY A 625 3.14 -24.48 2.73
N ILE A 626 2.32 -23.48 3.07
CA ILE A 626 0.98 -23.32 2.46
C ILE A 626 1.07 -23.01 0.96
N SER A 627 0.10 -23.49 0.20
CA SER A 627 -0.10 -23.12 -1.20
C SER A 627 -1.17 -22.02 -1.34
N ILE A 628 -0.83 -20.89 -1.94
CA ILE A 628 -1.71 -19.75 -2.19
C ILE A 628 -1.97 -19.65 -3.69
N LYS A 629 -3.21 -19.38 -4.09
CA LYS A 629 -3.58 -19.17 -5.51
C LYS A 629 -3.79 -17.69 -5.75
N ALA A 630 -3.07 -17.13 -6.72
CA ALA A 630 -3.22 -15.75 -7.16
C ALA A 630 -3.77 -15.76 -8.59
N VAL A 631 -5.00 -15.28 -8.76
CA VAL A 631 -5.65 -15.27 -10.08
C VAL A 631 -5.43 -13.92 -10.76
N ALA A 632 -5.01 -13.95 -12.02
CA ALA A 632 -4.88 -12.80 -12.89
C ALA A 632 -5.61 -13.05 -14.21
N PHE A 633 -5.92 -11.99 -14.94
CA PHE A 633 -6.57 -12.08 -16.24
C PHE A 633 -5.89 -11.17 -17.24
N ARG A 634 -5.97 -11.55 -18.51
CA ARG A 634 -5.48 -10.71 -19.61
C ARG A 634 -6.32 -9.45 -19.72
N ALA A 635 -5.68 -8.27 -19.68
CA ALA A 635 -6.40 -7.02 -19.50
C ALA A 635 -5.87 -5.86 -20.34
N ALA A 636 -6.75 -4.87 -20.53
CA ALA A 636 -6.44 -3.54 -21.02
C ALA A 636 -6.96 -2.50 -20.01
N GLY A 637 -6.29 -1.36 -19.92
CA GLY A 637 -6.53 -0.36 -18.88
C GLY A 637 -7.25 0.90 -19.38
N LEU A 638 -8.00 1.53 -18.49
CA LEU A 638 -8.51 2.89 -18.59
C LEU A 638 -8.01 3.70 -17.39
N LEU A 639 -7.43 4.86 -17.66
CA LEU A 639 -7.05 5.79 -16.61
C LEU A 639 -8.18 6.80 -16.35
N ILE A 640 -8.60 6.88 -15.09
CA ILE A 640 -9.53 7.88 -14.57
C ILE A 640 -8.76 8.81 -13.65
N THR A 641 -8.64 10.08 -14.03
CA THR A 641 -7.91 11.09 -13.25
C THR A 641 -8.84 11.94 -12.41
N ASP A 642 -8.26 12.69 -11.48
CA ASP A 642 -8.94 13.70 -10.68
C ASP A 642 -10.06 13.11 -9.82
N ILE A 643 -9.80 11.96 -9.20
CA ILE A 643 -10.68 11.36 -8.20
C ILE A 643 -10.61 12.21 -6.93
N LEU A 644 -11.48 13.20 -6.83
CA LEU A 644 -11.61 14.10 -5.69
C LEU A 644 -13.01 14.72 -5.68
N MET A 645 -13.43 15.31 -4.56
CA MET A 645 -14.67 16.10 -4.52
C MET A 645 -14.35 17.57 -4.85
N PRO A 646 -14.87 18.14 -5.95
CA PRO A 646 -14.48 19.49 -6.38
C PRO A 646 -15.00 20.60 -5.44
N ASP A 647 -16.09 20.35 -4.71
CA ASP A 647 -16.66 21.25 -3.71
C ASP A 647 -16.11 21.03 -2.30
N GLN A 648 -15.41 19.91 -2.07
CA GLN A 648 -14.72 19.58 -0.83
C GLN A 648 -13.32 19.03 -1.17
N PRO A 649 -12.34 19.89 -1.50
CA PRO A 649 -11.04 19.47 -2.03
C PRO A 649 -10.12 18.91 -0.93
N TRP A 650 -10.63 18.03 -0.09
CA TRP A 650 -9.85 17.28 0.90
C TRP A 650 -8.91 16.32 0.19
N ALA A 651 -7.75 16.08 0.79
CA ALA A 651 -6.90 14.99 0.38
C ALA A 651 -7.64 13.66 0.63
N LEU A 652 -7.64 12.75 -0.36
CA LEU A 652 -8.20 11.41 -0.18
C LEU A 652 -7.49 10.63 0.94
N ILE A 653 -6.21 10.93 1.09
CA ILE A 653 -5.30 10.40 2.10
C ILE A 653 -4.27 11.48 2.42
N THR A 654 -3.89 11.65 3.67
CA THR A 654 -2.64 12.35 4.01
C THR A 654 -1.69 11.35 4.62
N PHE A 655 -0.38 11.54 4.44
CA PHE A 655 0.62 10.69 5.06
C PHE A 655 1.34 11.49 6.14
N ASN A 656 1.59 10.88 7.29
CA ASN A 656 2.59 11.40 8.21
C ASN A 656 4.01 11.08 7.70
N ALA A 657 5.02 11.53 8.43
CA ALA A 657 6.43 11.28 8.12
C ALA A 657 6.77 9.78 7.95
N TYR A 658 5.98 8.87 8.50
CA TYR A 658 6.19 7.41 8.40
C TYR A 658 5.54 6.77 7.18
N ARG A 659 5.04 7.56 6.21
CA ARG A 659 4.22 7.05 5.10
C ARG A 659 2.98 6.28 5.62
N LYS A 660 2.55 6.55 6.85
CA LYS A 660 1.30 6.02 7.41
C LYS A 660 0.18 6.99 7.09
N PRO A 661 -0.97 6.50 6.57
CA PRO A 661 -2.10 7.36 6.37
C PRO A 661 -2.60 7.97 7.69
N VAL A 662 -2.81 9.29 7.66
CA VAL A 662 -3.49 10.09 8.68
C VAL A 662 -4.71 10.71 7.99
N PHE A 663 -5.79 10.94 8.74
CA PHE A 663 -7.04 11.42 8.15
C PHE A 663 -7.39 12.80 8.70
N PRO A 664 -7.83 13.73 7.84
CA PRO A 664 -8.12 15.10 8.25
C PRO A 664 -9.43 15.23 9.06
N VAL A 665 -10.25 14.17 9.20
CA VAL A 665 -11.57 14.24 9.86
C VAL A 665 -11.48 13.68 11.30
N PRO A 666 -11.70 14.50 12.35
CA PRO A 666 -11.55 14.10 13.76
C PRO A 666 -12.52 13.03 14.27
N PHE A 667 -13.61 12.75 13.54
CA PHE A 667 -14.73 11.93 14.03
C PHE A 667 -14.70 10.45 13.62
N THR A 668 -13.71 10.01 12.82
CA THR A 668 -13.48 8.58 12.59
C THR A 668 -12.42 8.07 13.56
N GLN A 669 -12.73 8.06 14.86
CA GLN A 669 -11.85 7.49 15.90
C GLN A 669 -11.57 5.97 15.70
N TYR A 670 -12.20 5.33 14.72
CA TYR A 670 -12.05 3.91 14.38
C TYR A 670 -11.55 3.62 12.95
N GLY A 671 -11.13 4.61 12.17
CA GLY A 671 -10.79 4.42 10.76
C GLY A 671 -9.34 4.72 10.41
N THR A 672 -8.53 3.68 10.18
CA THR A 672 -7.24 3.74 9.46
C THR A 672 -7.41 3.80 7.94
N ASN A 673 -8.62 4.13 7.46
CA ASN A 673 -9.04 4.02 6.07
C ASN A 673 -9.17 5.40 5.39
N PRO A 674 -8.69 5.55 4.15
CA PRO A 674 -8.87 6.75 3.34
C PRO A 674 -10.34 7.12 3.16
N VAL A 675 -10.57 8.35 2.68
CA VAL A 675 -11.91 8.77 2.25
C VAL A 675 -12.49 7.64 1.39
N PRO A 676 -13.65 7.05 1.75
CA PRO A 676 -14.17 5.92 1.00
C PRO A 676 -14.34 6.29 -0.47
N VAL A 677 -13.57 5.64 -1.34
CA VAL A 677 -13.69 5.77 -2.79
C VAL A 677 -14.24 4.45 -3.31
N LYS A 678 -15.41 4.50 -3.94
CA LYS A 678 -15.99 3.37 -4.65
C LYS A 678 -15.98 3.69 -6.14
N VAL A 679 -15.14 3.00 -6.88
CA VAL A 679 -15.16 3.06 -8.36
C VAL A 679 -15.78 1.77 -8.86
N GLU A 680 -16.77 1.91 -9.72
CA GLU A 680 -17.51 0.81 -10.34
C GLU A 680 -17.33 0.87 -11.85
N ALA A 681 -17.11 -0.30 -12.45
CA ALA A 681 -16.96 -0.45 -13.89
C ALA A 681 -18.03 -1.41 -14.41
N TYR A 682 -18.67 -1.04 -15.51
CA TYR A 682 -19.74 -1.78 -16.14
C TYR A 682 -19.48 -1.94 -17.64
N LEU A 683 -19.89 -3.05 -18.22
CA LEU A 683 -20.05 -3.21 -19.66
C LEU A 683 -21.39 -2.59 -20.11
N GLU A 684 -21.67 -2.63 -21.40
CA GLU A 684 -22.97 -2.24 -21.96
C GLU A 684 -24.14 -2.87 -21.16
N ASN A 685 -25.24 -2.13 -21.00
CA ASN A 685 -26.40 -2.50 -20.17
C ASN A 685 -26.15 -2.64 -18.65
N PHE A 686 -25.10 -1.98 -18.12
CA PHE A 686 -24.77 -2.00 -16.69
C PHE A 686 -24.43 -3.40 -16.15
N VAL A 687 -23.95 -4.30 -17.02
CA VAL A 687 -23.48 -5.62 -16.60
C VAL A 687 -22.09 -5.48 -16.02
N GLU A 688 -21.90 -5.98 -14.80
CA GLU A 688 -20.57 -6.03 -14.20
C GLU A 688 -19.65 -7.02 -14.95
N PRO A 689 -18.43 -6.61 -15.34
CA PRO A 689 -17.46 -7.52 -15.94
C PRO A 689 -17.11 -8.66 -14.96
N ARG A 690 -17.06 -9.89 -15.46
CA ARG A 690 -16.70 -11.09 -14.68
C ARG A 690 -15.24 -11.09 -14.24
N SER A 691 -14.35 -10.54 -15.07
CA SER A 691 -12.96 -10.31 -14.72
C SER A 691 -12.68 -8.82 -14.78
N ARG A 692 -12.15 -8.28 -13.70
CA ARG A 692 -11.90 -6.83 -13.57
C ARG A 692 -10.86 -6.55 -12.50
N ALA A 693 -10.13 -5.44 -12.63
CA ALA A 693 -9.34 -4.87 -11.55
C ALA A 693 -9.57 -3.37 -11.47
N ILE A 694 -9.77 -2.85 -10.27
CA ILE A 694 -9.93 -1.42 -10.03
C ILE A 694 -8.93 -1.05 -8.95
N ILE A 695 -7.91 -0.27 -9.33
CA ILE A 695 -6.80 0.09 -8.45
C ILE A 695 -6.77 1.60 -8.30
N VAL A 696 -6.99 2.09 -7.08
CA VAL A 696 -7.04 3.53 -6.77
C VAL A 696 -5.69 3.98 -6.19
N ASP A 697 -5.11 5.02 -6.79
CA ASP A 697 -3.95 5.74 -6.27
C ASP A 697 -4.45 6.96 -5.46
N TYR A 698 -4.51 6.80 -4.14
CA TYR A 698 -5.07 7.82 -3.26
C TYR A 698 -4.15 9.04 -3.12
N GLU A 699 -2.83 8.86 -3.24
CA GLU A 699 -1.83 9.93 -3.15
C GLU A 699 -1.93 10.85 -4.38
N ASN A 700 -2.01 10.24 -5.56
CA ASN A 700 -2.00 10.94 -6.85
C ASN A 700 -3.40 11.17 -7.45
N LYS A 701 -4.47 10.75 -6.74
CA LYS A 701 -5.88 11.03 -7.05
C LYS A 701 -6.32 10.51 -8.43
N PHE A 702 -5.94 9.28 -8.78
CA PHE A 702 -6.39 8.61 -10.00
C PHE A 702 -6.78 7.16 -9.73
N ALA A 703 -7.50 6.52 -10.65
CA ALA A 703 -7.75 5.09 -10.65
C ALA A 703 -7.42 4.47 -12.01
N LEU A 704 -6.91 3.25 -11.96
CA LEU A 704 -6.73 2.38 -13.10
C LEU A 704 -7.84 1.33 -13.09
N ILE A 705 -8.59 1.28 -14.18
CA ILE A 705 -9.68 0.33 -14.39
C ILE A 705 -9.25 -0.63 -15.47
N PHE A 706 -9.13 -1.90 -15.12
CA PHE A 706 -8.74 -2.96 -16.02
C PHE A 706 -9.93 -3.88 -16.29
N VAL A 707 -10.15 -4.16 -17.56
CA VAL A 707 -11.20 -5.06 -18.08
C VAL A 707 -10.61 -5.93 -19.19
N PRO A 708 -11.32 -6.98 -19.65
CA PRO A 708 -10.89 -7.75 -20.80
C PRO A 708 -10.66 -6.84 -22.03
N PRO A 709 -9.69 -7.15 -22.90
CA PRO A 709 -9.36 -6.33 -24.06
C PRO A 709 -10.51 -6.17 -25.04
N ASN A 710 -10.52 -5.07 -25.80
CA ASN A 710 -11.52 -4.76 -26.83
C ASN A 710 -12.96 -4.61 -26.33
N GLU A 711 -13.15 -4.41 -25.03
CA GLU A 711 -14.45 -4.15 -24.41
C GLU A 711 -14.82 -2.66 -24.41
N ARG A 712 -16.09 -2.37 -24.11
CA ARG A 712 -16.57 -1.01 -23.84
C ARG A 712 -16.95 -0.86 -22.38
N VAL A 713 -16.38 0.13 -21.72
CA VAL A 713 -16.51 0.29 -20.27
C VAL A 713 -17.18 1.62 -19.91
N MET A 714 -18.19 1.51 -19.06
CA MET A 714 -18.81 2.62 -18.35
C MET A 714 -18.26 2.67 -16.92
N VAL A 715 -18.03 3.88 -16.41
CA VAL A 715 -17.43 4.09 -15.09
C VAL A 715 -18.30 5.01 -14.25
N ILE A 716 -18.48 4.63 -12.99
CA ILE A 716 -19.08 5.50 -11.96
C ILE A 716 -18.12 5.54 -10.78
N ALA A 717 -17.72 6.74 -10.34
CA ALA A 717 -16.97 6.91 -9.11
C ALA A 717 -17.81 7.67 -8.07
N SER A 718 -17.84 7.10 -6.87
CA SER A 718 -18.58 7.60 -5.72
C SER A 718 -17.63 7.83 -4.55
N LEU A 719 -17.74 8.97 -3.89
CA LEU A 719 -16.85 9.36 -2.78
C LEU A 719 -17.64 9.60 -1.49
N GLY A 720 -16.96 9.38 -0.36
CA GLY A 720 -17.48 9.63 0.98
C GLY A 720 -18.40 8.52 1.50
N GLY A 721 -18.75 8.60 2.79
CA GLY A 721 -19.59 7.58 3.44
C GLY A 721 -21.00 7.44 2.84
N LEU A 722 -21.54 8.51 2.25
CA LEU A 722 -22.82 8.51 1.55
C LEU A 722 -22.72 8.06 0.08
N GLN A 723 -21.52 7.70 -0.39
CA GLN A 723 -21.26 7.29 -1.79
C GLN A 723 -21.84 8.29 -2.80
N ARG A 724 -21.51 9.57 -2.61
CA ARG A 724 -21.92 10.65 -3.52
C ARG A 724 -21.30 10.41 -4.89
N LYS A 725 -22.11 10.37 -5.95
CA LYS A 725 -21.62 10.15 -7.32
C LYS A 725 -20.92 11.42 -7.82
N VAL A 726 -19.60 11.36 -7.91
CA VAL A 726 -18.77 12.50 -8.33
C VAL A 726 -18.34 12.38 -9.79
N ILE A 727 -18.16 11.16 -10.28
CA ILE A 727 -17.79 10.89 -11.68
C ILE A 727 -18.82 9.94 -12.30
N ILE A 728 -19.31 10.30 -13.49
CA ILE A 728 -20.14 9.46 -14.35
C ILE A 728 -19.55 9.57 -15.75
N LEU A 729 -19.07 8.44 -16.28
CA LEU A 729 -18.50 8.33 -17.61
C LEU A 729 -19.18 7.16 -18.32
N LEU A 730 -20.28 7.45 -19.01
CA LEU A 730 -21.09 6.43 -19.69
C LEU A 730 -20.99 6.52 -21.22
N ASN A 731 -20.42 7.60 -21.75
CA ASN A 731 -20.44 7.91 -23.18
C ASN A 731 -21.88 8.03 -23.69
N VAL A 732 -22.66 8.92 -23.06
CA VAL A 732 -24.08 9.15 -23.38
C VAL A 732 -24.19 9.88 -24.72
N THR A 733 -25.00 9.34 -25.64
CA THR A 733 -25.40 10.05 -26.87
C THR A 733 -26.63 10.93 -26.63
N GLU A 734 -26.63 12.17 -27.14
CA GLU A 734 -27.80 13.04 -27.08
C GLU A 734 -28.96 12.44 -27.90
N GLY A 735 -30.05 12.11 -27.21
CA GLY A 735 -31.27 11.52 -27.76
C GLY A 735 -32.39 11.50 -26.71
N LYS A 736 -33.59 11.01 -27.08
CA LYS A 736 -34.73 10.90 -26.12
C LYS A 736 -34.47 9.90 -24.98
N GLU A 737 -33.51 9.00 -25.15
CA GLU A 737 -33.14 7.97 -24.18
C GLU A 737 -31.66 8.10 -23.78
N ILE A 738 -31.39 7.92 -22.49
CA ILE A 738 -30.02 7.96 -21.93
C ILE A 738 -29.41 6.57 -22.13
N ILE A 739 -28.73 6.38 -23.26
CA ILE A 739 -28.02 5.14 -23.58
C ILE A 739 -26.52 5.39 -23.44
N GLY A 740 -25.89 4.73 -22.46
CA GLY A 740 -24.44 4.73 -22.31
C GLY A 740 -23.80 3.69 -23.23
N ARG A 741 -22.91 4.12 -24.13
CA ARG A 741 -22.17 3.22 -25.04
C ARG A 741 -20.84 2.74 -24.46
N GLY A 742 -20.41 3.30 -23.34
CA GLY A 742 -19.09 3.04 -22.76
C GLY A 742 -17.93 3.61 -23.59
N VAL A 743 -16.77 3.67 -22.95
CA VAL A 743 -15.49 4.05 -23.57
C VAL A 743 -14.87 2.79 -24.17
N PRO A 744 -14.48 2.80 -25.46
CA PRO A 744 -13.78 1.66 -26.05
C PRO A 744 -12.39 1.51 -25.45
N ILE A 745 -12.06 0.28 -25.04
CA ILE A 745 -10.76 -0.09 -24.51
C ILE A 745 -9.99 -0.87 -25.58
N GLY A 746 -8.68 -0.64 -25.68
CA GLY A 746 -7.84 -1.25 -26.70
C GLY A 746 -7.44 -2.71 -26.44
N GLU A 747 -6.38 -3.13 -27.12
CA GLU A 747 -5.77 -4.45 -26.99
C GLU A 747 -5.13 -4.69 -25.61
N ALA A 748 -4.80 -5.95 -25.30
CA ALA A 748 -4.14 -6.31 -24.05
C ALA A 748 -2.84 -5.53 -23.86
N GLY A 749 -2.63 -4.98 -22.65
CA GLY A 749 -1.48 -4.15 -22.32
C GLY A 749 -1.55 -2.70 -22.80
N SER A 750 -2.61 -2.30 -23.50
CA SER A 750 -2.87 -0.88 -23.78
C SER A 750 -3.43 -0.16 -22.56
N LEU A 751 -3.11 1.13 -22.43
CA LEU A 751 -3.70 2.04 -21.45
C LEU A 751 -4.40 3.16 -22.20
N THR A 752 -5.73 3.22 -22.08
CA THR A 752 -6.55 4.28 -22.63
C THR A 752 -6.48 5.48 -21.70
N ILE A 753 -5.98 6.59 -22.22
CA ILE A 753 -5.94 7.89 -21.54
C ILE A 753 -6.87 8.80 -22.32
N ILE A 754 -7.86 9.38 -21.65
CA ILE A 754 -8.79 10.33 -22.25
C ILE A 754 -8.27 11.74 -21.95
N PRO A 755 -7.80 12.51 -22.95
CA PRO A 755 -7.48 13.91 -22.74
C PRO A 755 -8.73 14.67 -22.28
N GLU A 756 -8.56 15.78 -21.56
CA GLU A 756 -9.69 16.65 -21.17
C GLU A 756 -10.80 15.93 -20.38
N LEU A 757 -10.44 14.89 -19.63
CA LEU A 757 -11.39 13.99 -18.96
C LEU A 757 -12.39 14.72 -18.03
N LEU A 758 -11.99 15.84 -17.43
CA LEU A 758 -12.90 16.69 -16.64
C LEU A 758 -14.08 17.23 -17.47
N PHE A 759 -13.86 17.61 -18.73
CA PHE A 759 -14.96 18.05 -19.60
C PHE A 759 -15.95 16.93 -19.86
N HIS A 760 -15.46 15.70 -20.01
CA HIS A 760 -16.33 14.53 -20.14
C HIS A 760 -17.17 14.33 -18.88
N TYR A 761 -16.59 14.40 -17.68
CA TYR A 761 -17.35 14.30 -16.42
C TYR A 761 -18.49 15.31 -16.36
N VAL A 762 -18.19 16.57 -16.71
CA VAL A 762 -19.18 17.66 -16.68
C VAL A 762 -20.26 17.44 -17.73
N ARG A 763 -19.88 17.15 -18.98
CA ARG A 763 -20.82 16.96 -20.10
C ARG A 763 -21.77 15.80 -19.86
N GLU A 764 -21.26 14.67 -19.37
CA GLU A 764 -22.06 13.47 -19.09
C GLU A 764 -23.13 13.75 -18.02
N MET A 765 -22.74 14.32 -16.88
CA MET A 765 -23.67 14.68 -15.81
C MET A 765 -24.64 15.78 -16.22
N LEU A 766 -24.17 16.78 -16.98
CA LEU A 766 -24.99 17.87 -17.48
C LEU A 766 -26.07 17.33 -18.43
N THR A 767 -25.70 16.46 -19.35
CA THR A 767 -26.62 15.84 -20.33
C THR A 767 -27.71 15.05 -19.61
N ILE A 768 -27.33 14.19 -18.66
CA ILE A 768 -28.28 13.40 -17.86
C ILE A 768 -29.25 14.31 -17.09
N SER A 769 -28.71 15.34 -16.43
CA SER A 769 -29.50 16.26 -15.60
C SER A 769 -30.43 17.13 -16.45
N ARG A 770 -29.96 17.58 -17.62
CA ARG A 770 -30.72 18.38 -18.57
C ARG A 770 -31.89 17.60 -19.15
N ILE A 771 -31.67 16.39 -19.66
CA ILE A 771 -32.75 15.53 -20.18
C ILE A 771 -33.82 15.28 -19.11
N ARG A 772 -33.39 15.00 -17.88
CA ARG A 772 -34.29 14.81 -16.74
C ARG A 772 -35.13 16.05 -16.46
N TYR A 773 -34.50 17.21 -16.42
CA TYR A 773 -35.18 18.47 -16.12
C TYR A 773 -36.09 18.92 -17.26
N GLU A 774 -35.67 18.83 -18.53
CA GLU A 774 -36.50 19.14 -19.70
C GLU A 774 -37.78 18.31 -19.74
N ARG A 775 -37.70 17.01 -19.37
CA ARG A 775 -38.90 16.17 -19.20
C ARG A 775 -39.82 16.68 -18.10
N ALA A 776 -39.29 17.11 -16.95
CA ALA A 776 -40.11 17.68 -15.87
C ALA A 776 -40.78 19.00 -16.29
N VAL A 777 -40.03 19.88 -16.97
CA VAL A 777 -40.54 21.16 -17.50
C VAL A 777 -41.65 20.95 -18.53
N SER A 778 -41.53 19.94 -19.39
CA SER A 778 -42.60 19.60 -20.36
C SER A 778 -43.92 19.17 -19.70
N HIS A 779 -43.88 18.81 -18.41
CA HIS A 779 -45.05 18.46 -17.58
C HIS A 779 -45.40 19.54 -16.54
N GLY A 780 -44.90 20.78 -16.73
CA GLY A 780 -45.28 21.94 -15.93
C GLY A 780 -44.50 22.12 -14.61
N ILE A 781 -43.46 21.33 -14.35
CA ILE A 781 -42.64 21.44 -13.13
C ILE A 781 -41.39 22.26 -13.44
N ARG A 782 -41.22 23.38 -12.73
CA ARG A 782 -40.02 24.24 -12.81
C ARG A 782 -39.44 24.51 -11.42
N ASP A 783 -38.12 24.52 -11.34
CA ASP A 783 -37.34 24.85 -10.13
C ASP A 783 -36.24 25.86 -10.51
N SER A 784 -36.31 27.06 -9.94
CA SER A 784 -35.38 28.16 -10.23
C SER A 784 -33.95 27.85 -9.81
N SER A 785 -33.75 27.02 -8.79
CA SER A 785 -32.41 26.59 -8.35
C SER A 785 -31.76 25.69 -9.40
N ILE A 786 -32.54 24.77 -10.01
CA ILE A 786 -32.07 23.90 -11.09
C ILE A 786 -31.69 24.71 -12.32
N GLU A 787 -32.51 25.69 -12.70
CA GLU A 787 -32.23 26.59 -13.83
C GLU A 787 -30.96 27.42 -13.62
N PHE A 788 -30.76 27.94 -12.40
CA PHE A 788 -29.55 28.67 -12.05
C PHE A 788 -28.30 27.78 -12.16
N MET A 789 -28.33 26.58 -11.58
CA MET A 789 -27.20 25.64 -11.64
C MET A 789 -26.90 25.17 -13.06
N LEU A 790 -27.93 24.94 -13.88
CA LEU A 790 -27.79 24.56 -15.28
C LEU A 790 -27.10 25.67 -16.08
N ASN A 791 -27.58 26.91 -15.97
CA ASN A 791 -26.97 28.06 -16.64
C ASN A 791 -25.53 28.31 -16.19
N ARG A 792 -25.27 28.20 -14.88
CA ARG A 792 -23.92 28.32 -14.32
C ARG A 792 -22.98 27.25 -14.87
N THR A 793 -23.42 25.99 -14.89
CA THR A 793 -22.63 24.87 -15.41
C THR A 793 -22.28 25.07 -16.88
N VAL A 794 -23.27 25.43 -17.72
CA VAL A 794 -23.06 25.70 -19.15
C VAL A 794 -22.08 26.86 -19.37
N LEU A 795 -22.22 27.95 -18.62
CA LEU A 795 -21.33 29.10 -18.71
C LEU A 795 -19.87 28.74 -18.40
N PHE A 796 -19.63 28.06 -17.28
CA PHE A 796 -18.27 27.71 -16.87
C PHE A 796 -17.67 26.60 -17.71
N LEU A 797 -18.45 25.62 -18.19
CA LEU A 797 -17.99 24.62 -19.13
C LEU A 797 -17.51 25.28 -20.44
N LYS A 798 -18.30 26.20 -21.00
CA LYS A 798 -17.92 26.94 -22.21
C LYS A 798 -16.62 27.74 -22.01
N ARG A 799 -16.50 28.47 -20.89
CA ARG A 799 -15.27 29.21 -20.56
C ARG A 799 -14.07 28.29 -20.39
N ALA A 800 -14.26 27.11 -19.80
CA ALA A 800 -13.20 26.12 -19.64
C ALA A 800 -12.70 25.60 -21.00
N GLU A 801 -13.62 25.31 -21.92
CA GLU A 801 -13.30 24.89 -23.29
C GLU A 801 -12.61 25.99 -24.09
N GLU A 802 -13.04 27.25 -23.96
CA GLU A 802 -12.40 28.41 -24.58
C GLU A 802 -10.97 28.61 -24.07
N ALA A 803 -10.77 28.54 -22.75
CA ALA A 803 -9.44 28.62 -22.14
C ALA A 803 -8.54 27.46 -22.57
N PHE A 804 -9.07 26.24 -22.66
CA PHE A 804 -8.31 25.08 -23.13
C PHE A 804 -7.88 25.23 -24.59
N LYS A 805 -8.77 25.70 -25.47
CA LYS A 805 -8.44 26.01 -26.87
C LYS A 805 -7.39 27.12 -26.98
N ALA A 806 -7.44 28.11 -26.08
CA ALA A 806 -6.41 29.15 -25.95
C ALA A 806 -5.11 28.65 -25.31
N ARG A 807 -5.04 27.36 -24.92
CA ARG A 807 -3.90 26.72 -24.23
C ARG A 807 -3.56 27.40 -22.90
N ASP A 808 -4.56 27.99 -22.24
CA ASP A 808 -4.47 28.47 -20.87
C ASP A 808 -5.02 27.38 -19.93
N TYR A 809 -4.18 26.36 -19.69
CA TYR A 809 -4.57 25.17 -18.94
C TYR A 809 -4.89 25.47 -17.48
N GLU A 810 -4.29 26.49 -16.88
CA GLU A 810 -4.60 26.93 -15.52
C GLU A 810 -6.05 27.43 -15.42
N LEU A 811 -6.42 28.31 -16.35
CA LEU A 811 -7.78 28.86 -16.40
C LEU A 811 -8.79 27.80 -16.80
N ALA A 812 -8.44 26.94 -17.76
CA ALA A 812 -9.27 25.81 -18.16
C ALA A 812 -9.54 24.86 -16.99
N TYR A 813 -8.50 24.50 -16.22
CA TYR A 813 -8.63 23.64 -15.05
C TYR A 813 -9.50 24.29 -13.98
N THR A 814 -9.29 25.58 -13.69
CA THR A 814 -10.08 26.35 -12.72
C THR A 814 -11.57 26.35 -13.09
N TYR A 815 -11.91 26.72 -14.33
CA TYR A 815 -13.29 26.73 -14.79
C TYR A 815 -13.91 25.32 -14.86
N SER A 816 -13.12 24.29 -15.17
CA SER A 816 -13.56 22.89 -15.13
C SER A 816 -14.03 22.50 -13.74
N HIS A 817 -13.26 22.83 -12.70
CA HIS A 817 -13.62 22.52 -11.31
C HIS A 817 -14.88 23.25 -10.86
N VAL A 818 -15.06 24.51 -11.26
CA VAL A 818 -16.29 25.26 -10.97
C VAL A 818 -17.51 24.65 -11.67
N ALA A 819 -17.35 24.27 -12.95
CA ALA A 819 -18.41 23.60 -13.70
C ALA A 819 -18.73 22.22 -13.10
N TRP A 820 -17.72 21.47 -12.68
CA TRP A 820 -17.87 20.15 -12.08
C TRP A 820 -18.52 20.19 -10.69
N SER A 821 -18.13 21.14 -9.84
CA SER A 821 -18.84 21.39 -8.58
C SER A 821 -20.32 21.70 -8.81
N SER A 822 -20.62 22.58 -9.78
CA SER A 822 -21.99 22.99 -10.09
C SER A 822 -22.83 21.84 -10.67
N VAL A 823 -22.25 20.99 -11.52
CA VAL A 823 -22.99 19.90 -12.16
C VAL A 823 -23.29 18.74 -11.22
N ILE A 824 -22.44 18.49 -10.21
CA ILE A 824 -22.71 17.46 -9.19
C ILE A 824 -23.96 17.85 -8.40
N GLU A 825 -24.04 19.11 -7.95
CA GLU A 825 -25.21 19.63 -7.24
C GLU A 825 -26.47 19.58 -8.11
N LEU A 826 -26.36 19.96 -9.39
CA LEU A 826 -27.43 19.85 -10.38
C LEU A 826 -27.91 18.39 -10.54
N TYR A 827 -26.98 17.44 -10.65
CA TYR A 827 -27.29 16.02 -10.79
C TYR A 827 -28.00 15.46 -9.55
N GLU A 828 -27.54 15.84 -8.36
CA GLU A 828 -28.17 15.46 -7.10
C GLU A 828 -29.58 16.02 -6.99
N ARG A 829 -29.78 17.31 -7.27
CA ARG A 829 -31.07 17.97 -7.18
C ARG A 829 -32.08 17.38 -8.16
N THR A 830 -31.67 17.18 -9.42
CA THR A 830 -32.53 16.54 -10.43
C THR A 830 -32.83 15.09 -10.10
N ARG A 831 -31.88 14.35 -9.50
CA ARG A 831 -32.12 12.99 -9.02
C ARG A 831 -33.12 12.95 -7.87
N VAL A 832 -32.95 13.80 -6.85
CA VAL A 832 -33.86 13.89 -5.69
C VAL A 832 -35.28 14.17 -6.17
N MET A 833 -35.45 15.14 -7.08
CA MET A 833 -36.74 15.43 -7.70
C MET A 833 -37.38 14.19 -8.35
N TYR A 834 -36.61 13.38 -9.10
CA TYR A 834 -37.12 12.13 -9.70
C TYR A 834 -37.45 11.06 -8.66
N VAL A 835 -36.66 10.94 -7.59
CA VAL A 835 -36.92 10.02 -6.49
C VAL A 835 -38.20 10.41 -5.76
N ASP A 836 -38.41 11.70 -5.52
CA ASP A 836 -39.62 12.21 -4.87
C ASP A 836 -40.87 11.93 -5.72
N PHE A 837 -40.80 12.14 -7.04
CA PHE A 837 -41.90 11.74 -7.93
C PHE A 837 -42.15 10.24 -7.93
N THR A 838 -41.09 9.43 -7.93
CA THR A 838 -41.22 7.97 -7.88
C THR A 838 -41.84 7.51 -6.57
N ASN A 839 -41.43 8.09 -5.44
CA ASN A 839 -41.99 7.79 -4.12
C ASN A 839 -43.44 8.22 -4.00
N ALA A 840 -43.81 9.40 -4.52
CA ALA A 840 -45.19 9.87 -4.56
C ALA A 840 -46.09 8.93 -5.36
N VAL A 841 -45.64 8.52 -6.56
CA VAL A 841 -46.37 7.56 -7.40
C VAL A 841 -46.48 6.20 -6.69
N LEU A 842 -45.40 5.72 -6.06
CA LEU A 842 -45.40 4.46 -5.31
C LEU A 842 -46.45 4.47 -4.20
N ILE A 843 -46.51 5.54 -3.39
CA ILE A 843 -47.48 5.68 -2.30
C ILE A 843 -48.91 5.68 -2.86
N LEU A 844 -49.18 6.43 -3.93
CA LEU A 844 -50.49 6.46 -4.58
C LEU A 844 -50.90 5.07 -5.10
N MET A 845 -49.97 4.33 -5.71
CA MET A 845 -50.21 2.97 -6.20
C MET A 845 -50.48 1.97 -5.07
N ILE A 846 -49.79 2.09 -3.93
CA ILE A 846 -50.03 1.24 -2.75
C ILE A 846 -51.41 1.57 -2.15
N LEU A 847 -51.78 2.85 -2.04
CA LEU A 847 -53.07 3.29 -1.51
C LEU A 847 -54.25 2.90 -2.41
N LEU A 848 -54.01 2.67 -3.71
CA LEU A 848 -55.03 2.22 -4.65
C LEU A 848 -55.63 0.86 -4.28
N ALA A 849 -54.85 -0.05 -3.67
CA ALA A 849 -55.32 -1.37 -3.27
C ALA A 849 -56.41 -1.32 -2.17
N PRO A 850 -56.19 -0.72 -0.98
CA PRO A 850 -57.24 -0.58 0.03
C PRO A 850 -58.39 0.32 -0.46
N PHE A 851 -58.09 1.37 -1.23
CA PHE A 851 -59.12 2.22 -1.85
C PHE A 851 -60.08 1.41 -2.72
N SER A 852 -59.55 0.55 -3.59
CA SER A 852 -60.37 -0.26 -4.50
C SER A 852 -61.28 -1.24 -3.75
N VAL A 853 -60.79 -1.82 -2.65
CA VAL A 853 -61.59 -2.69 -1.77
C VAL A 853 -62.69 -1.91 -1.05
N ILE A 854 -62.40 -0.70 -0.57
CA ILE A 854 -63.38 0.15 0.14
C ILE A 854 -64.46 0.66 -0.83
N ILE A 855 -64.07 1.13 -2.01
CA ILE A 855 -64.99 1.62 -3.05
C ILE A 855 -65.85 0.48 -3.59
N GLU A 856 -65.29 -0.70 -3.82
CA GLU A 856 -66.07 -1.87 -4.21
C GLU A 856 -67.09 -2.21 -3.11
N LYS A 857 -66.70 -2.17 -1.84
CA LYS A 857 -67.61 -2.43 -0.73
C LYS A 857 -68.70 -1.34 -0.58
N LEU A 858 -68.41 -0.10 -0.95
CA LEU A 858 -69.35 1.02 -0.91
C LEU A 858 -70.40 0.93 -2.03
N PHE A 859 -70.00 0.62 -3.27
CA PHE A 859 -70.90 0.66 -4.44
C PHE A 859 -71.30 -0.73 -4.98
N GLY A 860 -70.45 -1.75 -4.85
CA GLY A 860 -70.63 -3.10 -5.41
C GLY A 860 -71.64 -3.98 -4.68
N LYS A 861 -72.28 -4.91 -5.39
CA LYS A 861 -73.22 -5.94 -4.83
C LYS A 861 -72.78 -7.38 -5.10
N GLY A 862 -71.68 -7.56 -5.84
CA GLY A 862 -71.21 -8.87 -6.28
C GLY A 862 -70.67 -9.74 -5.15
N LYS A 863 -70.71 -11.05 -5.33
CA LYS A 863 -70.08 -12.04 -4.42
C LYS A 863 -69.10 -12.91 -5.21
N GLY A 864 -68.09 -13.45 -4.53
CA GLY A 864 -67.09 -14.33 -5.15
C GLY A 864 -66.33 -13.66 -6.31
N LEU A 865 -66.34 -14.28 -7.49
CA LEU A 865 -65.58 -13.82 -8.67
C LEU A 865 -66.02 -12.44 -9.18
N GLN A 866 -67.33 -12.12 -9.12
CA GLN A 866 -67.86 -10.83 -9.55
C GLN A 866 -67.32 -9.66 -8.71
N ARG A 867 -67.11 -9.90 -7.41
CA ARG A 867 -66.48 -8.94 -6.50
C ARG A 867 -65.02 -8.71 -6.85
N LEU A 868 -64.28 -9.78 -7.11
CA LEU A 868 -62.87 -9.70 -7.49
C LEU A 868 -62.69 -8.92 -8.81
N LEU A 869 -63.51 -9.20 -9.82
CA LEU A 869 -63.53 -8.45 -11.08
C LEU A 869 -63.87 -6.97 -10.86
N SER A 870 -64.81 -6.66 -9.96
CA SER A 870 -65.19 -5.28 -9.63
C SER A 870 -64.03 -4.51 -8.99
N ILE A 871 -63.29 -5.13 -8.06
CA ILE A 871 -62.08 -4.53 -7.45
C ILE A 871 -61.03 -4.26 -8.53
N LEU A 872 -60.77 -5.21 -9.43
CA LEU A 872 -59.79 -5.04 -10.51
C LEU A 872 -60.16 -3.89 -11.46
N ILE A 873 -61.44 -3.76 -11.82
CA ILE A 873 -61.92 -2.67 -12.66
C ILE A 873 -61.77 -1.33 -11.94
N ILE A 874 -62.15 -1.24 -10.66
CA ILE A 874 -62.02 -0.02 -9.85
C ILE A 874 -60.54 0.37 -9.72
N SER A 875 -59.64 -0.61 -9.49
CA SER A 875 -58.20 -0.37 -9.48
C SER A 875 -57.70 0.13 -10.84
N ALA A 876 -58.11 -0.49 -11.94
CA ALA A 876 -57.69 -0.07 -13.29
C ALA A 876 -58.16 1.36 -13.62
N ILE A 877 -59.39 1.71 -13.25
CA ILE A 877 -59.92 3.07 -13.42
C ILE A 877 -59.16 4.06 -12.54
N GLY A 878 -58.98 3.76 -11.25
CA GLY A 878 -58.26 4.64 -10.33
C GLY A 878 -56.80 4.85 -10.75
N PHE A 879 -56.14 3.80 -11.23
CA PHE A 879 -54.81 3.88 -11.82
C PHE A 879 -54.80 4.82 -13.04
N THR A 880 -55.75 4.65 -13.97
CA THR A 880 -55.86 5.50 -15.16
C THR A 880 -56.08 6.97 -14.79
N VAL A 881 -56.96 7.25 -13.82
CA VAL A 881 -57.20 8.61 -13.32
C VAL A 881 -55.92 9.21 -12.74
N PHE A 882 -55.19 8.48 -11.90
CA PHE A 882 -53.92 8.98 -11.35
C PHE A 882 -52.85 9.19 -12.43
N THR A 883 -52.80 8.33 -13.46
CA THR A 883 -51.84 8.52 -14.56
C THR A 883 -52.08 9.79 -15.36
N ILE A 884 -53.33 10.27 -15.41
CA ILE A 884 -53.70 11.50 -16.11
C ILE A 884 -53.51 12.73 -15.21
N LEU A 885 -53.94 12.64 -13.94
CA LEU A 885 -53.98 13.79 -13.03
C LEU A 885 -52.65 14.07 -12.33
N HIS A 886 -51.84 13.05 -12.05
CA HIS A 886 -50.62 13.21 -11.27
C HIS A 886 -49.37 13.20 -12.16
N PRO A 887 -48.64 14.34 -12.28
CA PRO A 887 -47.53 14.49 -13.23
C PRO A 887 -46.39 13.50 -12.99
N GLY A 888 -46.24 13.01 -11.75
CA GLY A 888 -45.26 11.97 -11.42
C GLY A 888 -45.36 10.71 -12.28
N PHE A 889 -46.56 10.29 -12.72
CA PHE A 889 -46.69 9.11 -13.57
C PHE A 889 -46.04 9.29 -14.93
N ALA A 890 -46.05 10.50 -15.51
CA ALA A 890 -45.41 10.78 -16.78
C ALA A 890 -43.88 10.98 -16.67
N ILE A 891 -43.38 11.31 -15.47
CA ILE A 891 -41.96 11.57 -15.21
C ILE A 891 -41.20 10.29 -14.84
N VAL A 892 -41.83 9.37 -14.12
CA VAL A 892 -41.23 8.08 -13.71
C VAL A 892 -40.76 7.31 -14.95
N TYR A 893 -39.50 6.86 -14.90
CA TYR A 893 -38.84 6.23 -16.04
C TYR A 893 -39.53 4.94 -16.52
N SER A 894 -40.04 4.13 -15.58
CA SER A 894 -40.79 2.91 -15.89
C SER A 894 -41.94 2.71 -14.91
N ILE A 895 -43.14 3.13 -15.34
CA ILE A 895 -44.38 2.91 -14.60
C ILE A 895 -44.66 1.39 -14.46
N SER A 896 -44.31 0.61 -15.48
CA SER A 896 -44.52 -0.85 -15.49
C SER A 896 -43.67 -1.56 -14.45
N ALA A 897 -42.38 -1.22 -14.33
CA ALA A 897 -41.51 -1.78 -13.30
C ALA A 897 -41.98 -1.40 -11.89
N LEU A 898 -42.39 -0.14 -11.70
CA LEU A 898 -42.95 0.33 -10.44
C LEU A 898 -44.24 -0.44 -10.09
N GLY A 899 -45.11 -0.66 -11.08
CA GLY A 899 -46.34 -1.44 -10.93
C GLY A 899 -46.09 -2.90 -10.55
N MET A 900 -45.12 -3.56 -11.19
CA MET A 900 -44.71 -4.92 -10.79
C MET A 900 -44.21 -4.95 -9.35
N GLY A 901 -43.40 -3.97 -8.93
CA GLY A 901 -42.93 -3.85 -7.55
C GLY A 901 -44.08 -3.69 -6.55
N VAL A 902 -45.07 -2.86 -6.86
CA VAL A 902 -46.28 -2.69 -6.02
C VAL A 902 -47.09 -3.98 -5.95
N ILE A 903 -47.29 -4.68 -7.07
CA ILE A 903 -48.00 -5.97 -7.08
C ILE A 903 -47.29 -6.97 -6.17
N LEU A 904 -45.95 -7.10 -6.29
CA LEU A 904 -45.16 -7.98 -5.43
C LEU A 904 -45.30 -7.61 -3.94
N LEU A 905 -45.26 -6.32 -3.63
CA LEU A 905 -45.40 -5.82 -2.26
C LEU A 905 -46.81 -6.08 -1.69
N VAL A 906 -47.86 -5.83 -2.47
CA VAL A 906 -49.26 -6.13 -2.10
C VAL A 906 -49.48 -7.63 -1.90
N LEU A 907 -48.82 -8.50 -2.68
CA LEU A 907 -48.88 -9.95 -2.51
C LEU A 907 -48.07 -10.44 -1.29
N ALA A 908 -46.93 -9.82 -1.00
CA ALA A 908 -46.05 -10.22 0.09
C ALA A 908 -46.54 -9.78 1.48
N ILE A 909 -47.18 -8.60 1.59
CA ILE A 909 -47.64 -8.05 2.88
C ILE A 909 -48.55 -9.02 3.64
N PRO A 910 -49.62 -9.59 3.05
CA PRO A 910 -50.48 -10.56 3.74
C PRO A 910 -49.69 -11.77 4.22
N THR A 911 -48.76 -12.29 3.41
CA THR A 911 -47.94 -13.46 3.78
C THR A 911 -47.06 -13.17 5.00
N VAL A 912 -46.35 -12.03 5.01
CA VAL A 912 -45.54 -11.60 6.16
C VAL A 912 -46.42 -11.33 7.37
N PHE A 913 -47.57 -10.70 7.18
CA PHE A 913 -48.54 -10.43 8.25
C PHE A 913 -49.05 -11.73 8.89
N PHE A 914 -49.46 -12.73 8.08
CA PHE A 914 -49.89 -14.04 8.59
C PHE A 914 -48.75 -14.79 9.28
N LEU A 915 -47.52 -14.68 8.77
CA LEU A 915 -46.34 -15.25 9.43
C LEU A 915 -46.15 -14.64 10.84
N LEU A 916 -46.24 -13.31 10.96
CA LEU A 916 -46.13 -12.61 12.25
C LEU A 916 -47.29 -12.93 13.18
N LEU A 917 -48.53 -13.03 12.66
CA LEU A 917 -49.68 -13.46 13.44
C LEU A 917 -49.49 -14.89 13.97
N ASN A 918 -49.02 -15.81 13.13
CA ASN A 918 -48.75 -17.19 13.53
C ASN A 918 -47.62 -17.25 14.56
N LEU A 919 -46.54 -16.50 14.35
CA LEU A 919 -45.44 -16.38 15.32
C LEU A 919 -45.95 -15.84 16.66
N SER A 920 -46.78 -14.79 16.65
CA SER A 920 -47.39 -14.21 17.85
C SER A 920 -48.29 -15.23 18.55
N LYS A 921 -49.11 -15.98 17.81
CA LYS A 921 -49.95 -17.06 18.35
C LYS A 921 -49.11 -18.17 18.98
N SER A 922 -48.03 -18.60 18.31
CA SER A 922 -47.11 -19.61 18.84
C SER A 922 -46.38 -19.12 20.10
N LEU A 923 -45.91 -17.86 20.12
CA LEU A 923 -45.32 -17.25 21.31
C LEU A 923 -46.34 -17.14 22.45
N GLY A 924 -47.60 -16.83 22.15
CA GLY A 924 -48.71 -16.81 23.09
C GLY A 924 -48.95 -18.19 23.71
N GLN A 925 -48.90 -19.26 22.92
CA GLN A 925 -49.02 -20.64 23.40
C GLN A 925 -47.86 -21.03 24.32
N VAL A 926 -46.61 -20.73 23.92
CA VAL A 926 -45.41 -20.96 24.75
C VAL A 926 -45.47 -20.17 26.06
N ARG A 927 -45.95 -18.93 26.01
CA ARG A 927 -46.11 -18.07 27.19
C ARG A 927 -47.17 -18.59 28.14
N ARG A 928 -48.33 -19.04 27.63
CA ARG A 928 -49.39 -19.67 28.42
C ARG A 928 -48.91 -20.94 29.12
N MET A 929 -48.04 -21.73 28.48
CA MET A 929 -47.44 -22.92 29.09
C MET A 929 -46.45 -22.60 30.24
N ARG A 930 -45.76 -21.44 30.23
CA ARG A 930 -44.76 -21.09 31.26
C ARG A 930 -45.26 -20.16 32.38
N ILE A 931 -46.21 -19.26 32.11
CA ILE A 931 -46.54 -18.14 33.02
C ILE A 931 -48.02 -18.16 33.46
N GLY A 932 -48.88 -18.99 32.84
CA GLY A 932 -50.31 -19.06 33.14
C GLY A 932 -51.15 -17.99 32.43
N ALA A 933 -52.48 -18.16 32.42
CA ALA A 933 -53.41 -17.37 31.63
C ALA A 933 -53.87 -16.08 32.36
N HIS A 934 -53.03 -15.04 32.36
CA HIS A 934 -53.34 -13.76 33.02
C HIS A 934 -53.40 -12.53 32.09
N PHE A 935 -53.62 -12.70 30.79
CA PHE A 935 -53.86 -11.57 29.88
C PHE A 935 -55.10 -11.81 29.01
N LEU A 936 -56.00 -10.83 29.00
CA LEU A 936 -57.14 -10.76 28.09
C LEU A 936 -56.61 -10.21 26.75
N GLU A 937 -56.37 -11.10 25.79
CA GLU A 937 -56.05 -10.70 24.41
C GLU A 937 -57.30 -10.03 23.80
N ARG A 938 -57.33 -8.70 23.79
CA ARG A 938 -58.27 -7.97 22.94
C ARG A 938 -57.76 -8.02 21.51
N GLU A 939 -58.48 -8.70 20.63
CA GLU A 939 -58.28 -8.69 19.18
C GLU A 939 -58.67 -7.32 18.59
N VAL A 940 -57.87 -6.28 18.90
CA VAL A 940 -58.09 -4.90 18.43
C VAL A 940 -58.16 -4.85 16.90
N PHE A 941 -57.44 -5.74 16.22
CA PHE A 941 -57.40 -5.81 14.76
C PHE A 941 -58.71 -6.35 14.16
N ASP A 942 -59.26 -7.45 14.67
CA ASP A 942 -60.50 -8.02 14.17
C ASP A 942 -61.70 -7.11 14.47
N LEU A 943 -61.65 -6.41 15.62
CA LEU A 943 -62.62 -5.36 15.96
C LEU A 943 -62.53 -4.19 14.96
N PHE A 944 -61.31 -3.77 14.58
CA PHE A 944 -61.09 -2.73 13.59
C PHE A 944 -61.57 -3.12 12.19
N VAL A 945 -61.23 -4.33 11.70
CA VAL A 945 -61.66 -4.83 10.39
C VAL A 945 -63.19 -4.95 10.33
N SER A 946 -63.80 -5.45 11.41
CA SER A 946 -65.26 -5.55 11.53
C SER A 946 -65.92 -4.17 11.58
N ALA A 947 -65.40 -3.25 12.38
CA ALA A 947 -65.90 -1.87 12.48
C ALA A 947 -65.76 -1.10 11.16
N MET A 948 -64.63 -1.23 10.46
CA MET A 948 -64.43 -0.64 9.13
C MET A 948 -65.43 -1.23 8.13
N GLY A 949 -65.66 -2.54 8.20
CA GLY A 949 -66.63 -3.23 7.35
C GLY A 949 -68.06 -2.76 7.56
N ILE A 950 -68.51 -2.66 8.82
CA ILE A 950 -69.83 -2.17 9.21
C ILE A 950 -69.98 -0.67 8.89
N GLY A 951 -68.92 0.12 9.09
CA GLY A 951 -68.87 1.55 8.79
C GLY A 951 -69.16 1.84 7.31
N VAL A 952 -68.45 1.15 6.40
CA VAL A 952 -68.67 1.30 4.94
C VAL A 952 -70.09 0.86 4.54
N GLU A 953 -70.63 -0.19 5.16
CA GLU A 953 -71.99 -0.65 4.89
C GLU A 953 -73.07 0.34 5.36
N ASN A 954 -72.83 1.02 6.49
CA ASN A 954 -73.69 2.10 6.98
C ASN A 954 -73.63 3.34 6.09
N MET A 955 -72.46 3.68 5.53
CA MET A 955 -72.32 4.76 4.55
C MET A 955 -73.17 4.48 3.30
N ARG A 956 -73.14 3.24 2.81
CA ARG A 956 -73.97 2.82 1.67
C ARG A 956 -75.48 2.98 1.92
N LYS A 957 -75.95 2.71 3.13
CA LYS A 957 -77.39 2.82 3.50
C LYS A 957 -77.89 4.28 3.53
N ARG A 958 -77.01 5.28 3.57
CA ARG A 958 -77.36 6.70 3.70
C ARG A 958 -76.68 7.55 2.61
N PRO A 959 -77.06 7.38 1.33
CA PRO A 959 -76.32 7.91 0.18
C PRO A 959 -76.18 9.43 0.18
N LEU A 960 -77.24 10.18 0.53
CA LEU A 960 -77.20 11.66 0.58
C LEU A 960 -76.20 12.15 1.64
N ARG A 961 -76.24 11.57 2.84
CA ARG A 961 -75.33 11.94 3.94
C ARG A 961 -73.89 11.60 3.59
N THR A 962 -73.65 10.42 3.02
CA THR A 962 -72.32 9.98 2.60
C THR A 962 -71.77 10.85 1.48
N PHE A 963 -72.59 11.20 0.48
CA PHE A 963 -72.19 12.11 -0.59
C PHE A 963 -71.82 13.48 -0.04
N LEU A 964 -72.65 14.09 0.80
CA LEU A 964 -72.36 15.39 1.42
C LEU A 964 -71.10 15.32 2.28
N THR A 965 -70.90 14.25 3.06
CA THR A 965 -69.71 14.09 3.92
C THR A 965 -68.43 13.94 3.10
N LEU A 966 -68.45 13.14 2.03
CA LEU A 966 -67.31 13.02 1.12
C LEU A 966 -67.03 14.32 0.39
N LEU A 967 -68.08 15.04 -0.05
CA LEU A 967 -67.94 16.35 -0.68
C LEU A 967 -67.31 17.38 0.28
N THR A 968 -67.69 17.38 1.56
CA THR A 968 -67.07 18.24 2.59
C THR A 968 -65.62 17.88 2.91
N ILE A 969 -65.19 16.65 2.66
CA ILE A 969 -63.79 16.24 2.83
C ILE A 969 -62.94 16.58 1.59
N ILE A 970 -63.58 16.65 0.41
CA ILE A 970 -62.94 16.91 -0.88
C ILE A 970 -62.82 18.42 -1.17
N LEU A 971 -63.84 19.21 -0.80
CA LEU A 971 -63.83 20.68 -0.85
C LEU A 971 -63.02 21.25 0.32
#